data_AF-A0A8H3F7C1-F1
#
_entry.id   AF-A0A8H3F7C1-F1
#
_cell.length_a   1.000
_cell.length_b   1.000
_cell.length_c   1.000
_cell.angle_alpha   90.00
_cell.angle_beta   90.00
_cell.angle_gamma   90.00
#
_symmetry.space_group_name_H-M   'P 1'
#
loop_
_entity.id
_entity.type
_entity.pdbx_description
1 polymer ?
#
loop_
_entity_poly.entity_id
_entity_poly.type
_entity_poly.pdbx_seq_one_letter_code
_entity_poly.pdbx_strand_id
1 'polypeptide(L)'
;MFSSYRLIYGSSRHFLGSASLIAGYGLYRGLANPQKIKTEALPGTKWVDNALPTEQLEKRDTKTAASGKTLKSGDSDGLSPGLGNDDSWAWENFSNKLSNIGSSIGSVKWSELPDKVTDLIVPTWLQTLPESIRKLQREVDMGPGSLADEIWAEAADTTINPEIAETARVSIGNDLSPEEISFREQRRLHTRHALAHYLEIPVGDIHPDDVPTIAICGSGGGLRALVAGASSYACARQAGLFDCAMYTAGVSGSCWLQCLYFSSLGKQNYRKVLKHLKHRLGIHLAFPPPALRLLTSAPTNKFLLSGFIEKSRGDPEADFGLVDIYGTLLAARLLVPKGELEIDPMDLKISNQRRYIDSGLHPMPIYTMVRHEIPPEHKDKPIPSEERSEELEQQTKTTSWFSWWEISPYNVWCEEIGAGIPTWSLGRPFHEGVSQPGANGLALPEVRIPMMLGVFGSAFCATLSHYYKEIRPVIKGITGFGGLDTLLSGRDDDLYKVHPIDPAAIPNFALGLDGRVSETCPKSIFTSTHLKLMDAGMSNNLPIYPLLRPGRDIDILIAFDASADIKTENWLSVADGYVKQRSIKGWPVGIGWPRGSSAEEQTVRELDQAQASTPDEASQRVAEAKTVADDDLSYCTVWIGSATERSTDTEQPISNRIRPDSDLDISQSGLAIIYFPLLPNDKVPGIHPDKSDFMSTWNFIYTPEEIDQVTALAQANFEEGREQTKRCVKAIYERKKKLRLAKEDEEEKEKWRRRFKGNADHFR
;
A
#
# COMPACT_ATOMS: atom_id res chain seq x y z
N MET A 1 -23.26 -41.99 16.00
CA MET A 1 -22.46 -41.07 16.84
C MET A 1 -21.05 -41.62 16.94
N PHE A 2 -20.02 -40.80 16.71
CA PHE A 2 -18.59 -41.13 16.67
C PHE A 2 -18.09 -41.96 15.46
N SER A 3 -18.08 -41.37 14.25
CA SER A 3 -17.09 -41.75 13.22
C SER A 3 -16.91 -40.72 12.10
N SER A 4 -17.80 -39.73 11.94
CA SER A 4 -17.77 -38.82 10.77
C SER A 4 -17.11 -37.46 11.00
N TYR A 5 -16.58 -37.18 12.21
CA TYR A 5 -16.02 -35.87 12.58
C TYR A 5 -14.53 -35.67 12.25
N ARG A 6 -13.83 -36.67 11.68
CA ARG A 6 -12.37 -36.63 11.47
C ARG A 6 -11.91 -36.29 10.04
N LEU A 7 -12.81 -36.27 9.06
CA LEU A 7 -12.45 -36.00 7.66
C LEU A 7 -12.51 -34.53 7.26
N ILE A 8 -13.29 -33.70 7.96
CA ILE A 8 -13.50 -32.29 7.57
C ILE A 8 -12.35 -31.37 8.05
N TYR A 9 -11.69 -31.69 9.17
CA TYR A 9 -10.49 -30.96 9.63
C TYR A 9 -9.18 -31.40 8.95
N GLY A 10 -9.16 -32.57 8.30
CA GLY A 10 -7.98 -33.10 7.59
C GLY A 10 -7.75 -32.40 6.25
N SER A 11 -8.82 -32.13 5.50
CA SER A 11 -8.73 -31.51 4.17
C SER A 11 -8.34 -30.04 4.21
N SER A 12 -8.80 -29.27 5.20
CA SER A 12 -8.45 -27.85 5.36
C SER A 12 -6.99 -27.64 5.80
N ARG A 13 -6.42 -28.56 6.60
CA ARG A 13 -4.98 -28.55 6.93
C ARG A 13 -4.09 -28.91 5.76
N HIS A 14 -4.51 -29.84 4.90
CA HIS A 14 -3.80 -30.12 3.65
C HIS A 14 -3.87 -28.97 2.65
N PHE A 15 -4.97 -28.21 2.64
CA PHE A 15 -5.16 -27.03 1.79
C PHE A 15 -4.35 -25.81 2.27
N LEU A 16 -4.36 -25.53 3.58
CA LEU A 16 -3.47 -24.54 4.22
C LEU A 16 -1.99 -24.90 3.98
N GLY A 17 -1.65 -26.18 4.11
CA GLY A 17 -0.31 -26.69 3.80
C GLY A 17 0.10 -26.48 2.34
N SER A 18 -0.82 -26.66 1.38
CA SER A 18 -0.52 -26.51 -0.05
C SER A 18 -0.51 -25.04 -0.52
N ALA A 19 -1.35 -24.16 0.03
CA ALA A 19 -1.30 -22.72 -0.23
C ALA A 19 -0.05 -22.06 0.40
N SER A 20 0.31 -22.43 1.64
CA SER A 20 1.57 -22.03 2.26
C SER A 20 2.78 -22.65 1.55
N LEU A 21 2.66 -23.86 0.98
CA LEU A 21 3.69 -24.45 0.12
C LEU A 21 3.81 -23.72 -1.21
N ILE A 22 2.75 -23.18 -1.82
CA ILE A 22 2.85 -22.42 -3.08
C ILE A 22 3.43 -21.02 -2.85
N ALA A 23 3.02 -20.33 -1.78
CA ALA A 23 3.65 -19.08 -1.35
C ALA A 23 5.12 -19.31 -0.94
N GLY A 24 5.38 -20.40 -0.21
CA GLY A 24 6.72 -20.88 0.11
C GLY A 24 7.51 -21.35 -1.12
N TYR A 25 6.85 -21.87 -2.16
CA TYR A 25 7.47 -22.32 -3.41
C TYR A 25 7.81 -21.15 -4.33
N GLY A 26 7.04 -20.06 -4.31
CA GLY A 26 7.42 -18.77 -4.89
C GLY A 26 8.66 -18.20 -4.19
N LEU A 27 8.68 -18.22 -2.85
CA LEU A 27 9.85 -17.86 -2.05
C LEU A 27 11.06 -18.78 -2.33
N TYR A 28 10.83 -20.09 -2.49
CA TYR A 28 11.84 -21.12 -2.73
C TYR A 28 12.38 -21.14 -4.16
N ARG A 29 11.56 -20.88 -5.19
CA ARG A 29 12.04 -20.70 -6.57
C ARG A 29 12.97 -19.49 -6.70
N GLY A 30 12.72 -18.43 -5.92
CA GLY A 30 13.65 -17.30 -5.79
C GLY A 30 14.97 -17.68 -5.10
N LEU A 31 14.97 -18.71 -4.25
CA LEU A 31 16.16 -19.22 -3.56
C LEU A 31 16.93 -20.30 -4.36
N ALA A 32 16.26 -21.01 -5.28
CA ALA A 32 16.78 -22.23 -5.92
C ALA A 32 17.41 -22.04 -7.32
N ASN A 33 17.45 -20.83 -7.89
CA ASN A 33 18.04 -20.61 -9.23
C ASN A 33 19.15 -19.55 -9.29
N PRO A 34 20.34 -19.79 -8.70
CA PRO A 34 21.49 -18.90 -8.82
C PRO A 34 22.29 -19.08 -10.12
N GLN A 35 21.84 -19.91 -11.08
CA GLN A 35 22.62 -20.23 -12.28
C GLN A 35 22.01 -19.71 -13.58
N LYS A 36 22.03 -18.39 -13.77
CA LYS A 36 22.11 -17.75 -15.11
C LYS A 36 22.80 -16.38 -15.01
N ILE A 37 23.98 -16.34 -14.40
CA ILE A 37 24.93 -15.24 -14.59
C ILE A 37 26.26 -15.88 -14.97
N LYS A 38 26.58 -15.90 -16.27
CA LYS A 38 27.95 -16.09 -16.72
C LYS A 38 28.70 -14.81 -16.36
N THR A 39 29.46 -14.85 -15.26
CA THR A 39 30.49 -13.84 -15.01
C THR A 39 31.64 -14.10 -15.98
N GLU A 40 31.64 -13.42 -17.13
CA GLU A 40 32.86 -13.27 -17.91
C GLU A 40 33.74 -12.22 -17.23
N ALA A 41 34.97 -12.62 -16.89
CA ALA A 41 35.96 -11.76 -16.28
C ALA A 41 36.43 -10.69 -17.30
N LEU A 42 36.22 -9.41 -16.98
CA LEU A 42 36.85 -8.32 -17.72
C LEU A 42 38.35 -8.23 -17.34
N PRO A 43 39.27 -8.07 -18.32
CA PRO A 43 40.69 -8.05 -18.07
C PRO A 43 41.21 -6.67 -17.64
N GLY A 44 42.10 -6.65 -16.65
CA GLY A 44 43.15 -5.65 -16.54
C GLY A 44 42.99 -4.62 -15.42
N THR A 45 43.60 -4.88 -14.27
CA THR A 45 44.47 -3.92 -13.56
C THR A 45 45.31 -4.69 -12.54
N LYS A 46 46.63 -4.62 -12.71
CA LYS A 46 47.63 -5.30 -11.88
C LYS A 46 47.69 -4.64 -10.50
N TRP A 47 47.49 -5.42 -9.44
CA TRP A 47 47.84 -5.04 -8.08
C TRP A 47 49.33 -5.35 -7.86
N VAL A 48 50.08 -4.34 -7.42
CA VAL A 48 51.48 -4.45 -7.01
C VAL A 48 51.49 -4.70 -5.51
N ASP A 49 52.07 -5.83 -5.12
CA ASP A 49 52.37 -6.19 -3.73
C ASP A 49 53.36 -5.19 -3.13
N ASN A 50 53.05 -4.70 -1.93
CA ASN A 50 54.06 -4.26 -0.98
C ASN A 50 53.65 -4.72 0.42
N ALA A 51 54.45 -5.64 0.95
CA ALA A 51 54.33 -6.19 2.28
C ALA A 51 55.16 -5.40 3.30
N LEU A 52 54.74 -5.58 4.57
CA LEU A 52 55.46 -5.44 5.86
C LEU A 52 55.30 -4.12 6.65
N PRO A 53 55.48 -4.12 8.00
CA PRO A 53 55.61 -5.25 8.93
C PRO A 53 54.73 -5.18 10.21
N THR A 54 54.59 -6.36 10.82
CA THR A 54 54.08 -6.66 12.16
C THR A 54 55.03 -6.20 13.27
N GLU A 55 54.52 -5.64 14.37
CA GLU A 55 55.27 -5.47 15.62
C GLU A 55 54.43 -5.89 16.85
N GLN A 56 55.14 -6.29 17.90
CA GLN A 56 54.78 -7.27 18.93
C GLN A 56 54.29 -6.66 20.27
N LEU A 57 53.96 -7.57 21.21
CA LEU A 57 53.91 -7.45 22.70
C LEU A 57 52.53 -7.08 23.28
N GLU A 58 52.00 -7.63 24.36
CA GLU A 58 52.48 -8.60 25.35
C GLU A 58 51.28 -9.11 26.20
N LYS A 59 51.39 -10.33 26.72
CA LYS A 59 50.45 -10.93 27.70
C LYS A 59 50.70 -10.35 29.10
N ARG A 60 49.63 -10.06 29.86
CA ARG A 60 49.68 -10.03 31.33
C ARG A 60 48.50 -10.77 31.94
N ASP A 61 48.84 -11.89 32.58
CA ASP A 61 48.05 -12.62 33.56
C ASP A 61 47.89 -11.78 34.85
N THR A 62 46.70 -11.78 35.45
CA THR A 62 46.56 -11.79 36.91
C THR A 62 45.34 -12.62 37.32
N LYS A 63 45.63 -13.80 37.87
CA LYS A 63 44.72 -14.58 38.70
C LYS A 63 44.67 -13.94 40.09
N THR A 64 43.48 -13.73 40.64
CA THR A 64 43.28 -13.79 42.09
C THR A 64 42.01 -14.57 42.39
N ALA A 65 42.18 -15.68 43.12
CA ALA A 65 41.13 -16.53 43.62
C ALA A 65 40.72 -16.07 45.03
N ALA A 66 39.42 -16.15 45.35
CA ALA A 66 38.98 -16.27 46.73
C ALA A 66 37.71 -17.14 46.77
N SER A 67 37.87 -18.31 47.37
CA SER A 67 36.81 -19.26 47.73
C SER A 67 36.00 -18.77 48.93
N GLY A 68 34.70 -19.01 48.96
CA GLY A 68 33.88 -18.89 50.18
C GLY A 68 32.67 -19.82 50.10
N LYS A 69 32.61 -20.77 51.04
CA LYS A 69 31.62 -21.85 51.14
C LYS A 69 30.23 -21.36 51.59
N THR A 70 29.24 -22.09 51.07
CA THR A 70 27.91 -22.46 51.57
C THR A 70 27.50 -22.05 52.99
N LEU A 71 26.28 -21.50 53.12
CA LEU A 71 25.44 -21.59 54.32
C LEU A 71 23.96 -21.65 53.91
N LYS A 72 23.24 -22.66 54.44
CA LYS A 72 21.78 -22.83 54.38
C LYS A 72 21.16 -22.29 55.67
N SER A 73 20.11 -21.50 55.54
CA SER A 73 19.00 -21.25 56.49
C SER A 73 18.06 -20.26 55.77
N GLY A 74 16.74 -20.32 55.76
CA GLY A 74 15.69 -20.99 56.51
C GLY A 74 14.45 -20.12 56.28
N ASP A 75 13.27 -20.73 56.16
CA ASP A 75 12.01 -20.09 55.77
C ASP A 75 11.61 -18.90 56.67
N SER A 76 11.05 -17.85 56.05
CA SER A 76 9.99 -17.03 56.64
C SER A 76 9.18 -16.32 55.56
N ASP A 77 7.90 -16.65 55.51
CA ASP A 77 6.85 -16.04 54.68
C ASP A 77 6.68 -14.54 54.94
N GLY A 78 6.48 -13.77 53.87
CA GLY A 78 6.07 -12.37 53.91
C GLY A 78 5.74 -11.85 52.50
N LEU A 79 4.44 -11.70 52.23
CA LEU A 79 3.86 -11.31 50.93
C LEU A 79 4.48 -10.04 50.31
N SER A 80 4.78 -10.11 49.01
CA SER A 80 4.89 -8.96 48.10
C SER A 80 4.33 -9.38 46.73
N PRO A 81 3.55 -8.52 46.03
CA PRO A 81 2.84 -8.91 44.81
C PRO A 81 3.86 -9.17 43.69
N GLY A 82 3.74 -10.35 43.07
CA GLY A 82 4.61 -10.77 41.99
C GLY A 82 4.52 -9.85 40.78
N LEU A 83 5.68 -9.37 40.34
CA LEU A 83 5.93 -8.98 38.97
C LEU A 83 5.73 -10.23 38.11
N GLY A 84 4.55 -10.33 37.48
CA GLY A 84 4.16 -11.40 36.57
C GLY A 84 4.94 -11.32 35.26
N ASN A 85 5.32 -12.50 34.78
CA ASN A 85 6.34 -12.79 33.79
C ASN A 85 5.69 -12.99 32.41
N ASP A 86 5.04 -11.96 31.87
CA ASP A 86 4.18 -12.08 30.67
C ASP A 86 4.82 -11.59 29.35
N ASP A 87 6.04 -11.03 29.39
CA ASP A 87 6.78 -10.55 28.21
C ASP A 87 7.31 -11.68 27.28
N SER A 88 7.13 -12.95 27.66
CA SER A 88 7.78 -14.12 27.03
C SER A 88 7.03 -14.67 25.80
N TRP A 89 5.71 -14.48 25.70
CA TRP A 89 4.88 -15.28 24.78
C TRP A 89 5.05 -14.87 23.29
N ALA A 90 5.01 -13.57 22.97
CA ALA A 90 5.14 -13.12 21.58
C ALA A 90 6.53 -13.47 20.99
N TRP A 91 7.58 -13.32 21.81
CA TRP A 91 8.94 -13.70 21.45
C TRP A 91 9.12 -15.21 21.33
N GLU A 92 8.60 -16.01 22.29
CA GLU A 92 8.67 -17.47 22.21
C GLU A 92 7.99 -17.99 20.93
N ASN A 93 6.86 -17.43 20.52
CA ASN A 93 6.19 -17.83 19.28
C ASN A 93 7.03 -17.51 18.03
N PHE A 94 7.69 -16.35 17.98
CA PHE A 94 8.59 -15.99 16.88
C PHE A 94 9.87 -16.80 16.90
N SER A 95 10.53 -16.93 18.05
CA SER A 95 11.75 -17.72 18.22
C SER A 95 11.50 -19.18 17.92
N ASN A 96 10.34 -19.72 18.31
CA ASN A 96 9.92 -21.08 17.99
C ASN A 96 9.62 -21.24 16.49
N LYS A 97 8.97 -20.27 15.82
CA LYS A 97 8.79 -20.30 14.34
C LYS A 97 10.12 -20.24 13.60
N LEU A 98 11.04 -19.36 14.02
CA LEU A 98 12.36 -19.19 13.41
C LEU A 98 13.29 -20.38 13.69
N SER A 99 13.27 -20.92 14.91
CA SER A 99 13.99 -22.14 15.28
C SER A 99 13.41 -23.36 14.60
N ASN A 100 12.09 -23.42 14.39
CA ASN A 100 11.43 -24.51 13.65
C ASN A 100 11.82 -24.50 12.17
N ILE A 101 11.98 -23.32 11.55
CA ILE A 101 12.54 -23.22 10.18
C ILE A 101 14.00 -23.70 10.18
N GLY A 102 14.82 -23.25 11.15
CA GLY A 102 16.20 -23.69 11.29
C GLY A 102 16.34 -25.20 11.56
N SER A 103 15.44 -25.76 12.37
CA SER A 103 15.42 -27.19 12.70
C SER A 103 14.81 -28.03 11.59
N SER A 104 13.81 -27.56 10.84
CA SER A 104 13.25 -28.27 9.67
C SER A 104 14.24 -28.37 8.52
N ILE A 105 15.14 -27.39 8.39
CA ILE A 105 16.26 -27.43 7.44
C ILE A 105 17.41 -28.31 7.99
N GLY A 106 17.66 -28.24 9.30
CA GLY A 106 18.67 -29.08 9.98
C GLY A 106 18.25 -30.54 10.24
N SER A 107 16.96 -30.87 10.19
CA SER A 107 16.40 -32.20 10.49
C SER A 107 16.22 -33.08 9.27
N VAL A 108 16.58 -32.62 8.07
CA VAL A 108 16.75 -33.54 6.95
C VAL A 108 17.92 -34.45 7.33
N LYS A 109 17.63 -35.72 7.68
CA LYS A 109 18.66 -36.74 7.88
C LYS A 109 19.26 -37.10 6.53
N TRP A 110 20.21 -36.29 6.09
CA TRP A 110 20.95 -36.47 4.84
C TRP A 110 21.74 -37.80 4.79
N SER A 111 21.87 -38.50 5.92
CA SER A 111 22.49 -39.83 6.05
C SER A 111 21.64 -41.00 5.53
N GLU A 112 20.38 -40.78 5.15
CA GLU A 112 19.47 -41.84 4.65
C GLU A 112 19.22 -41.76 3.13
N LEU A 113 19.91 -40.86 2.41
CA LEU A 113 19.87 -40.77 0.95
C LEU A 113 20.87 -41.77 0.32
N PRO A 114 20.50 -42.49 -0.75
CA PRO A 114 21.40 -43.44 -1.42
C PRO A 114 22.72 -42.79 -1.84
N ASP A 115 23.84 -43.53 -1.73
CA ASP A 115 25.24 -43.14 -2.01
C ASP A 115 25.53 -42.56 -3.42
N LYS A 116 24.51 -42.27 -4.22
CA LYS A 116 24.61 -41.60 -5.54
C LYS A 116 24.24 -40.11 -5.51
N VAL A 117 24.01 -39.52 -4.34
CA VAL A 117 23.63 -38.09 -4.17
C VAL A 117 24.75 -37.28 -3.46
N THR A 118 26.00 -37.73 -3.54
CA THR A 118 27.15 -37.06 -2.87
C THR A 118 27.66 -35.80 -3.56
N ASP A 119 27.11 -35.41 -4.72
CA ASP A 119 27.54 -34.21 -5.47
C ASP A 119 26.63 -32.98 -5.25
N LEU A 120 25.68 -33.01 -4.32
CA LEU A 120 24.89 -31.82 -3.97
C LEU A 120 25.68 -30.91 -3.01
N ILE A 121 26.35 -29.92 -3.58
CA ILE A 121 27.02 -28.82 -2.88
C ILE A 121 25.99 -28.09 -2.00
N VAL A 122 26.06 -28.27 -0.68
CA VAL A 122 25.30 -27.45 0.28
C VAL A 122 25.85 -26.03 0.24
N PRO A 123 25.04 -25.00 -0.08
CA PRO A 123 25.49 -23.62 -0.07
C PRO A 123 26.12 -23.24 1.28
N THR A 124 27.34 -22.68 1.26
CA THR A 124 28.12 -22.33 2.46
C THR A 124 27.36 -21.45 3.45
N TRP A 125 26.44 -20.61 2.96
CA TRP A 125 25.63 -19.72 3.81
C TRP A 125 24.60 -20.46 4.67
N LEU A 126 24.15 -21.66 4.29
CA LEU A 126 23.26 -22.47 5.14
C LEU A 126 23.98 -22.96 6.39
N GLN A 127 25.31 -23.11 6.32
CA GLN A 127 26.13 -23.51 7.47
C GLN A 127 26.27 -22.37 8.49
N THR A 128 26.25 -21.11 8.04
CA THR A 128 26.37 -19.91 8.90
C THR A 128 25.01 -19.34 9.34
N LEU A 129 23.91 -19.88 8.82
CA LEU A 129 22.55 -19.45 9.13
C LEU A 129 22.21 -19.60 10.63
N PRO A 130 22.51 -20.72 11.32
CA PRO A 130 22.20 -20.86 12.74
C PRO A 130 22.92 -19.84 13.62
N GLU A 131 24.17 -19.49 13.28
CA GLU A 131 24.95 -18.47 14.01
C GLU A 131 24.36 -17.08 13.79
N SER A 132 23.99 -16.75 12.55
CA SER A 132 23.34 -15.47 12.21
C SER A 132 21.99 -15.32 12.91
N ILE A 133 21.20 -16.39 12.99
CA ILE A 133 19.93 -16.42 13.74
C ILE A 133 20.18 -16.24 15.23
N ARG A 134 21.16 -16.94 15.82
CA ARG A 134 21.53 -16.74 17.24
C ARG A 134 22.00 -15.33 17.52
N LYS A 135 22.72 -14.72 16.59
CA LYS A 135 23.13 -13.31 16.71
C LYS A 135 21.89 -12.40 16.71
N LEU A 136 20.99 -12.56 15.74
CA LEU A 136 19.73 -11.81 15.72
C LEU A 136 18.91 -12.02 17.00
N GLN A 137 18.85 -13.25 17.51
CA GLN A 137 18.21 -13.55 18.78
C GLN A 137 18.83 -12.77 19.93
N ARG A 138 20.16 -12.62 19.98
CA ARG A 138 20.84 -11.81 21.00
C ARG A 138 20.64 -10.30 20.82
N GLU A 139 20.57 -9.81 19.58
CA GLU A 139 20.31 -8.39 19.29
C GLU A 139 18.91 -7.98 19.75
N VAL A 140 17.94 -8.90 19.64
CA VAL A 140 16.56 -8.70 20.08
C VAL A 140 16.33 -9.16 21.53
N ASP A 141 17.29 -9.87 22.13
CA ASP A 141 17.23 -10.29 23.53
C ASP A 141 17.26 -9.08 24.47
N MET A 142 16.40 -9.08 25.48
CA MET A 142 16.13 -7.91 26.33
C MET A 142 17.08 -7.81 27.53
N GLY A 143 18.27 -8.40 27.43
CA GLY A 143 19.30 -8.31 28.46
C GLY A 143 19.84 -6.88 28.60
N PRO A 144 20.19 -6.41 29.82
CA PRO A 144 20.76 -5.08 30.02
C PRO A 144 21.98 -4.83 29.12
N GLY A 145 21.99 -3.70 28.40
CA GLY A 145 23.04 -3.34 27.46
C GLY A 145 22.98 -4.07 26.10
N SER A 146 21.90 -4.78 25.80
CA SER A 146 21.63 -5.27 24.45
C SER A 146 21.18 -4.14 23.51
N LEU A 147 21.16 -4.42 22.21
CA LEU A 147 20.58 -3.49 21.23
C LEU A 147 19.11 -3.20 21.52
N ALA A 148 18.34 -4.19 21.95
CA ALA A 148 16.94 -4.00 22.25
C ALA A 148 16.69 -3.16 23.51
N ASP A 149 17.57 -3.26 24.51
CA ASP A 149 17.55 -2.37 25.67
C ASP A 149 17.89 -0.93 25.27
N GLU A 150 18.89 -0.73 24.40
CA GLU A 150 19.24 0.59 23.84
C GLU A 150 18.08 1.20 23.04
N ILE A 151 17.47 0.45 22.12
CA ILE A 151 16.32 0.91 21.33
C ILE A 151 15.16 1.30 22.24
N TRP A 152 14.87 0.48 23.25
CA TRP A 152 13.77 0.78 24.16
C TRP A 152 14.04 2.01 25.02
N ALA A 153 15.29 2.21 25.47
CA ALA A 153 15.68 3.42 26.18
C ALA A 153 15.49 4.67 25.29
N GLU A 154 15.87 4.61 24.01
CA GLU A 154 15.65 5.71 23.07
C GLU A 154 14.19 5.95 22.72
N ALA A 155 13.37 4.89 22.67
CA ALA A 155 11.93 5.01 22.49
C ALA A 155 11.28 5.85 23.59
N ALA A 156 11.84 5.81 24.81
CA ALA A 156 11.44 6.61 25.96
C ALA A 156 12.19 7.96 26.09
N ASP A 157 13.05 8.34 25.14
CA ASP A 157 13.80 9.58 25.17
C ASP A 157 13.06 10.73 24.44
N THR A 158 12.63 11.73 25.21
CA THR A 158 11.93 12.92 24.71
C THR A 158 12.76 13.83 23.80
N THR A 159 14.09 13.68 23.79
CA THR A 159 14.96 14.43 22.86
C THR A 159 14.98 13.79 21.46
N ILE A 160 14.76 12.47 21.40
CA ILE A 160 14.69 11.69 20.16
C ILE A 160 13.25 11.63 19.63
N ASN A 161 12.30 11.38 20.53
CA ASN A 161 10.87 11.26 20.23
C ASN A 161 10.08 12.30 21.07
N PRO A 162 10.14 13.60 20.73
CA PRO A 162 9.49 14.64 21.54
C PRO A 162 7.98 14.45 21.69
N GLU A 163 7.34 13.80 20.72
CA GLU A 163 5.90 13.57 20.75
C GLU A 163 5.44 12.67 21.90
N ILE A 164 6.32 11.87 22.53
CA ILE A 164 5.95 10.93 23.60
C ILE A 164 5.50 11.61 24.89
N ALA A 165 5.86 12.89 25.07
CA ALA A 165 5.39 13.72 26.17
C ALA A 165 3.98 14.30 25.91
N GLU A 166 3.53 14.28 24.66
CA GLU A 166 2.24 14.85 24.26
C GLU A 166 1.10 13.84 24.41
N THR A 167 -0.03 14.30 24.92
CA THR A 167 -1.27 13.49 24.96
C THR A 167 -2.05 13.70 23.67
N ALA A 168 -2.27 12.63 22.91
CA ALA A 168 -3.08 12.68 21.70
C ALA A 168 -4.57 12.52 22.02
N ARG A 169 -5.40 13.20 21.23
CA ARG A 169 -6.87 13.12 21.32
C ARG A 169 -7.44 12.77 19.96
N VAL A 170 -8.47 11.94 19.95
CA VAL A 170 -9.21 11.61 18.73
C VAL A 170 -10.01 12.85 18.30
N SER A 171 -9.78 13.29 17.08
CA SER A 171 -10.59 14.30 16.41
C SER A 171 -11.79 13.62 15.77
N ILE A 172 -12.99 14.06 16.11
CA ILE A 172 -14.25 13.54 15.58
C ILE A 172 -14.82 14.58 14.63
N GLY A 173 -15.07 14.19 13.38
CA GLY A 173 -15.54 15.07 12.32
C GLY A 173 -15.09 14.60 10.95
N ASN A 174 -15.80 15.10 9.94
CA ASN A 174 -15.54 14.81 8.53
C ASN A 174 -14.67 15.88 7.85
N ASP A 175 -14.53 17.06 8.47
CA ASP A 175 -13.73 18.16 7.96
C ASP A 175 -12.24 17.80 7.89
N LEU A 176 -11.52 18.45 6.96
CA LEU A 176 -10.07 18.34 6.88
C LEU A 176 -9.41 18.88 8.16
N SER A 177 -8.24 18.35 8.51
CA SER A 177 -7.52 18.86 9.68
C SER A 177 -7.04 20.30 9.44
N PRO A 178 -6.89 21.12 10.50
CA PRO A 178 -6.32 22.47 10.38
C PRO A 178 -4.97 22.49 9.68
N GLU A 179 -4.14 21.47 9.90
CA GLU A 179 -2.84 21.33 9.25
C GLU A 179 -2.96 21.06 7.74
N GLU A 180 -3.92 20.22 7.31
CA GLU A 180 -4.17 20.00 5.88
C GLU A 180 -4.73 21.28 5.21
N ILE A 181 -5.58 22.04 5.91
CA ILE A 181 -6.07 23.34 5.40
C ILE A 181 -4.91 24.32 5.23
N SER A 182 -4.07 24.48 6.25
CA SER A 182 -2.88 25.33 6.20
C SER A 182 -1.92 24.90 5.08
N PHE A 183 -1.71 23.60 4.91
CA PHE A 183 -0.93 23.06 3.80
C PHE A 183 -1.49 23.48 2.45
N ARG A 184 -2.81 23.33 2.23
CA ARG A 184 -3.46 23.69 0.96
C ARG A 184 -3.27 25.17 0.64
N GLU A 185 -3.37 26.04 1.63
CA GLU A 185 -3.13 27.48 1.47
C GLU A 185 -1.70 27.77 0.99
N GLN A 186 -0.69 27.17 1.64
CA GLN A 186 0.71 27.32 1.23
C GLN A 186 0.96 26.72 -0.16
N ARG A 187 0.47 25.50 -0.39
CA ARG A 187 0.66 24.78 -1.65
C ARG A 187 0.01 25.51 -2.84
N ARG A 188 -1.13 26.17 -2.65
CA ARG A 188 -1.79 26.98 -3.69
C ARG A 188 -0.89 28.08 -4.26
N LEU A 189 -0.01 28.66 -3.43
CA LEU A 189 0.97 29.65 -3.91
C LEU A 189 1.92 28.99 -4.93
N HIS A 190 2.42 27.81 -4.62
CA HIS A 190 3.32 27.06 -5.49
C HIS A 190 2.63 26.50 -6.74
N THR A 191 1.42 25.95 -6.59
CA THR A 191 0.70 25.35 -7.73
C THR A 191 0.27 26.41 -8.74
N ARG A 192 0.00 27.65 -8.32
CA ARG A 192 -0.23 28.78 -9.25
C ARG A 192 0.98 29.02 -10.16
N HIS A 193 2.17 29.10 -9.58
CA HIS A 193 3.41 29.27 -10.35
C HIS A 193 3.71 28.05 -11.24
N ALA A 194 3.49 26.84 -10.73
CA ALA A 194 3.69 25.61 -11.48
C ALA A 194 2.71 25.53 -12.67
N LEU A 195 1.43 25.86 -12.46
CA LEU A 195 0.41 25.87 -13.50
C LEU A 195 0.72 26.87 -14.60
N ALA A 196 1.16 28.08 -14.23
CA ALA A 196 1.61 29.10 -15.16
C ALA A 196 2.73 28.58 -16.09
N HIS A 197 3.75 27.95 -15.49
CA HIS A 197 4.84 27.35 -16.26
C HIS A 197 4.35 26.18 -17.12
N TYR A 198 3.52 25.29 -16.56
CA TYR A 198 3.02 24.10 -17.24
C TYR A 198 2.15 24.43 -18.46
N LEU A 199 1.27 25.43 -18.33
CA LEU A 199 0.35 25.88 -19.38
C LEU A 199 0.92 26.98 -20.28
N GLU A 200 2.13 27.47 -19.98
CA GLU A 200 2.79 28.58 -20.69
C GLU A 200 1.95 29.88 -20.66
N ILE A 201 1.38 30.18 -19.49
CA ILE A 201 0.58 31.39 -19.23
C ILE A 201 1.34 32.28 -18.24
N PRO A 202 1.41 33.60 -18.44
CA PRO A 202 2.01 34.50 -17.44
C PRO A 202 1.34 34.34 -16.07
N VAL A 203 2.14 34.23 -14.99
CA VAL A 203 1.63 34.04 -13.62
C VAL A 203 0.64 35.14 -13.22
N GLY A 204 0.86 36.37 -13.69
CA GLY A 204 -0.02 37.52 -13.45
C GLY A 204 -1.45 37.35 -13.99
N ASP A 205 -1.63 36.51 -15.01
CA ASP A 205 -2.92 36.29 -15.68
C ASP A 205 -3.74 35.15 -15.07
N ILE A 206 -3.15 34.42 -14.12
CA ILE A 206 -3.79 33.33 -13.38
C ILE A 206 -4.29 33.87 -12.05
N HIS A 207 -5.61 33.92 -11.88
CA HIS A 207 -6.22 34.20 -10.58
C HIS A 207 -6.05 32.98 -9.65
N PRO A 208 -5.80 33.15 -8.35
CA PRO A 208 -5.67 32.03 -7.40
C PRO A 208 -6.83 31.04 -7.44
N ASP A 209 -8.07 31.52 -7.56
CA ASP A 209 -9.27 30.67 -7.61
C ASP A 209 -9.45 29.91 -8.94
N ASP A 210 -8.69 30.28 -9.98
CA ASP A 210 -8.72 29.59 -11.27
C ASP A 210 -7.84 28.33 -11.25
N VAL A 211 -6.96 28.18 -10.25
CA VAL A 211 -6.02 27.05 -10.13
C VAL A 211 -6.80 25.78 -9.78
N PRO A 212 -6.75 24.72 -10.63
CA PRO A 212 -7.41 23.47 -10.32
C PRO A 212 -6.69 22.69 -9.22
N THR A 213 -7.45 22.01 -8.36
CA THR A 213 -6.89 21.04 -7.43
C THR A 213 -6.62 19.72 -8.17
N ILE A 214 -5.35 19.39 -8.34
CA ILE A 214 -4.91 18.17 -9.04
C ILE A 214 -4.44 17.13 -8.01
N ALA A 215 -4.95 15.91 -8.11
CA ALA A 215 -4.44 14.75 -7.39
C ALA A 215 -3.78 13.77 -8.36
N ILE A 216 -2.64 13.20 -7.97
CA ILE A 216 -1.97 12.14 -8.71
C ILE A 216 -2.00 10.87 -7.85
N CYS A 217 -2.41 9.73 -8.39
CA CYS A 217 -2.34 8.47 -7.66
C CYS A 217 -1.60 7.37 -8.41
N GLY A 218 -1.02 6.44 -7.67
CA GLY A 218 -0.37 5.24 -8.17
C GLY A 218 -1.03 3.99 -7.62
N SER A 219 -1.24 2.98 -8.47
CA SER A 219 -1.82 1.71 -8.05
C SER A 219 -0.84 0.82 -7.27
N GLY A 220 -1.35 -0.29 -6.72
CA GLY A 220 -0.52 -1.36 -6.18
C GLY A 220 0.07 -2.26 -7.27
N GLY A 221 0.94 -3.19 -6.85
CA GLY A 221 1.67 -4.05 -7.80
C GLY A 221 3.14 -4.30 -7.42
N GLY A 222 3.47 -4.29 -6.13
CA GLY A 222 4.80 -4.60 -5.63
C GLY A 222 5.91 -3.72 -6.25
N LEU A 223 7.05 -4.35 -6.59
CA LEU A 223 8.19 -3.64 -7.19
C LEU A 223 7.88 -3.08 -8.59
N ARG A 224 6.98 -3.69 -9.35
CA ARG A 224 6.55 -3.18 -10.66
C ARG A 224 5.93 -1.79 -10.51
N ALA A 225 4.95 -1.66 -9.62
CA ALA A 225 4.30 -0.38 -9.34
C ALA A 225 5.30 0.66 -8.78
N LEU A 226 6.20 0.22 -7.89
CA LEU A 226 7.26 1.08 -7.34
C LEU A 226 8.18 1.65 -8.44
N VAL A 227 8.69 0.83 -9.34
CA VAL A 227 9.64 1.24 -10.39
C VAL A 227 8.93 2.01 -11.50
N ALA A 228 7.81 1.49 -12.01
CA ALA A 228 7.03 2.15 -13.06
C ALA A 228 6.50 3.51 -12.58
N GLY A 229 5.93 3.55 -11.37
CA GLY A 229 5.44 4.78 -10.74
C GLY A 229 6.55 5.82 -10.54
N ALA A 230 7.75 5.40 -10.12
CA ALA A 230 8.89 6.31 -10.00
C ALA A 230 9.25 6.94 -11.37
N SER A 231 9.22 6.17 -12.45
CA SER A 231 9.44 6.69 -13.81
C SER A 231 8.32 7.64 -14.25
N SER A 232 7.06 7.22 -14.12
CA SER A 232 5.90 8.03 -14.48
C SER A 232 5.87 9.36 -13.74
N TYR A 233 6.19 9.37 -12.45
CA TYR A 233 6.25 10.61 -11.66
C TYR A 233 7.47 11.46 -11.99
N ALA A 234 8.61 10.84 -12.36
CA ALA A 234 9.76 11.57 -12.91
C ALA A 234 9.40 12.27 -14.24
N CYS A 235 8.68 11.59 -15.13
CA CYS A 235 8.20 12.16 -16.39
C CYS A 235 7.17 13.28 -16.15
N ALA A 236 6.21 13.09 -15.26
CA ALA A 236 5.24 14.12 -14.88
C ALA A 236 5.94 15.36 -14.29
N ARG A 237 6.99 15.17 -13.47
CA ARG A 237 7.79 16.29 -12.95
C ARG A 237 8.58 16.99 -14.06
N GLN A 238 9.21 16.23 -14.95
CA GLN A 238 9.94 16.79 -16.09
C GLN A 238 9.03 17.59 -17.01
N ALA A 239 7.77 17.17 -17.18
CA ALA A 239 6.78 17.90 -17.94
C ALA A 239 6.24 19.15 -17.21
N GLY A 240 6.55 19.36 -15.92
CA GLY A 240 5.99 20.43 -15.07
C GLY A 240 4.64 20.11 -14.43
N LEU A 241 4.05 18.94 -14.74
CA LEU A 241 2.74 18.52 -14.24
C LEU A 241 2.77 18.18 -12.74
N PHE A 242 3.81 17.47 -12.26
CA PHE A 242 3.87 17.02 -10.87
C PHE A 242 3.87 18.20 -9.87
N ASP A 243 4.50 19.31 -10.23
CA ASP A 243 4.53 20.50 -9.38
C ASP A 243 3.17 21.22 -9.32
N CYS A 244 2.25 20.92 -10.24
CA CYS A 244 0.86 21.38 -10.18
C CYS A 244 -0.01 20.57 -9.22
N ALA A 245 0.43 19.38 -8.78
CA ALA A 245 -0.35 18.52 -7.90
C ALA A 245 -0.44 19.07 -6.47
N MET A 246 -1.64 18.97 -5.90
CA MET A 246 -1.94 19.23 -4.49
C MET A 246 -1.64 17.98 -3.65
N TYR A 247 -2.06 16.81 -4.14
CA TYR A 247 -1.98 15.53 -3.44
C TYR A 247 -1.30 14.46 -4.29
N THR A 248 -0.55 13.57 -3.63
CA THR A 248 -0.28 12.23 -4.14
C THR A 248 -0.96 11.18 -3.29
N ALA A 249 -1.41 10.08 -3.89
CA ALA A 249 -1.90 8.94 -3.13
C ALA A 249 -1.34 7.61 -3.65
N GLY A 250 -1.04 6.68 -2.75
CA GLY A 250 -0.48 5.38 -3.09
C GLY A 250 -1.29 4.21 -2.51
N VAL A 251 -1.30 3.11 -3.25
CA VAL A 251 -1.64 1.76 -2.77
C VAL A 251 -0.38 0.88 -2.87
N SER A 252 -0.15 0.01 -1.89
CA SER A 252 0.90 -1.02 -1.95
C SER A 252 2.29 -0.50 -2.37
N GLY A 253 2.84 -0.98 -3.49
CA GLY A 253 4.12 -0.51 -4.03
C GLY A 253 4.24 1.01 -4.20
N SER A 254 3.13 1.71 -4.47
CA SER A 254 3.11 3.17 -4.55
C SER A 254 3.20 3.84 -3.18
N CYS A 255 2.76 3.19 -2.09
CA CYS A 255 3.09 3.66 -0.74
C CYS A 255 4.60 3.59 -0.48
N TRP A 256 5.27 2.51 -0.89
CA TRP A 256 6.73 2.40 -0.76
C TRP A 256 7.45 3.50 -1.55
N LEU A 257 6.94 3.84 -2.73
CA LEU A 257 7.46 4.95 -3.55
C LEU A 257 7.41 6.28 -2.79
N GLN A 258 6.27 6.59 -2.17
CA GLN A 258 6.12 7.81 -1.38
C GLN A 258 7.09 7.84 -0.20
N CYS A 259 7.25 6.72 0.53
CA CYS A 259 8.25 6.61 1.60
C CYS A 259 9.67 6.90 1.11
N LEU A 260 10.07 6.37 -0.06
CA LEU A 260 11.39 6.63 -0.63
C LEU A 260 11.54 8.07 -1.14
N TYR A 261 10.50 8.66 -1.71
CA TYR A 261 10.54 10.05 -2.19
C TYR A 261 10.74 11.05 -1.04
N PHE A 262 10.08 10.81 0.09
CA PHE A 262 10.15 11.63 1.30
C PHE A 262 11.23 11.18 2.31
N SER A 263 12.25 10.45 1.85
CA SER A 263 13.40 10.06 2.67
C SER A 263 14.70 10.73 2.24
N SER A 264 15.74 10.60 3.06
CA SER A 264 17.12 11.00 2.77
C SER A 264 17.69 10.33 1.50
N LEU A 265 17.12 9.19 1.08
CA LEU A 265 17.51 8.44 -0.12
C LEU A 265 16.97 9.11 -1.39
N GLY A 266 15.66 9.42 -1.41
CA GLY A 266 15.01 10.02 -2.56
C GLY A 266 15.31 11.50 -2.72
N LYS A 267 15.52 12.23 -1.60
CA LYS A 267 15.76 13.69 -1.60
C LYS A 267 14.77 14.42 -2.53
N GLN A 268 13.50 14.00 -2.45
CA GLN A 268 12.38 14.52 -3.24
C GLN A 268 12.63 14.52 -4.75
N ASN A 269 13.37 13.52 -5.24
CA ASN A 269 13.73 13.37 -6.65
C ASN A 269 13.58 11.91 -7.11
N TYR A 270 12.60 11.65 -7.97
CA TYR A 270 12.32 10.31 -8.49
C TYR A 270 13.48 9.68 -9.27
N ARG A 271 14.35 10.47 -9.91
CA ARG A 271 15.56 9.92 -10.56
C ARG A 271 16.58 9.39 -9.54
N LYS A 272 16.66 10.01 -8.36
CA LYS A 272 17.47 9.48 -7.25
C LYS A 272 16.85 8.22 -6.67
N VAL A 273 15.53 8.17 -6.54
CA VAL A 273 14.80 6.95 -6.16
C VAL A 273 15.11 5.81 -7.15
N LEU A 274 14.96 6.02 -8.46
CA LEU A 274 15.29 5.01 -9.48
C LEU A 274 16.75 4.55 -9.39
N LYS A 275 17.70 5.48 -9.21
CA LYS A 275 19.13 5.14 -9.01
C LYS A 275 19.34 4.28 -7.77
N HIS A 276 18.66 4.60 -6.67
CA HIS A 276 18.71 3.80 -5.45
C HIS A 276 18.14 2.39 -5.67
N LEU A 277 16.98 2.28 -6.32
CA LEU A 277 16.36 0.99 -6.66
C LEU A 277 17.29 0.12 -7.51
N LYS A 278 17.96 0.68 -8.52
CA LYS A 278 18.97 -0.03 -9.33
C LYS A 278 20.11 -0.63 -8.51
N HIS A 279 20.53 0.05 -7.44
CA HIS A 279 21.58 -0.47 -6.58
C HIS A 279 21.11 -1.54 -5.60
N ARG A 280 19.81 -1.58 -5.29
CA ARG A 280 19.28 -2.37 -4.18
C ARG A 280 18.48 -3.59 -4.62
N LEU A 281 17.74 -3.52 -5.72
CA LEU A 281 16.78 -4.57 -6.10
C LEU A 281 17.41 -5.79 -6.77
N GLY A 282 18.70 -5.79 -7.08
CA GLY A 282 19.40 -6.93 -7.69
C GLY A 282 19.56 -8.16 -6.80
N ILE A 283 19.06 -8.13 -5.56
CA ILE A 283 19.06 -9.25 -4.62
C ILE A 283 17.68 -9.32 -3.96
N HIS A 284 17.14 -10.54 -3.83
CA HIS A 284 15.86 -10.78 -3.19
C HIS A 284 15.78 -10.18 -1.79
N LEU A 285 14.63 -9.60 -1.42
CA LEU A 285 14.42 -9.04 -0.08
C LEU A 285 14.59 -10.10 1.03
N ALA A 286 14.13 -11.32 0.76
CA ALA A 286 14.18 -12.44 1.71
C ALA A 286 15.41 -13.35 1.53
N PHE A 287 16.42 -12.96 0.74
CA PHE A 287 17.65 -13.76 0.65
C PHE A 287 18.40 -13.69 1.99
N PRO A 288 18.54 -14.79 2.75
CA PRO A 288 18.91 -14.71 4.16
C PRO A 288 20.26 -14.05 4.45
N PRO A 289 21.36 -14.33 3.71
CA PRO A 289 22.67 -13.82 4.15
C PRO A 289 22.78 -12.29 4.12
N PRO A 290 22.39 -11.58 3.04
CA PRO A 290 22.38 -10.12 3.05
C PRO A 290 21.34 -9.52 3.99
N ALA A 291 20.16 -10.14 4.12
CA ALA A 291 19.12 -9.64 5.01
C ALA A 291 19.55 -9.75 6.49
N LEU A 292 20.05 -10.91 6.92
CA LEU A 292 20.52 -11.13 8.28
C LEU A 292 21.77 -10.29 8.59
N ARG A 293 22.66 -10.06 7.63
CA ARG A 293 23.80 -9.14 7.83
C ARG A 293 23.30 -7.75 8.21
N LEU A 294 22.33 -7.21 7.47
CA LEU A 294 21.76 -5.89 7.75
C LEU A 294 21.06 -5.84 9.11
N LEU A 295 20.35 -6.91 9.48
CA LEU A 295 19.64 -6.98 10.76
C LEU A 295 20.54 -7.23 11.97
N THR A 296 21.79 -7.66 11.77
CA THR A 296 22.70 -8.01 12.86
C THR A 296 23.99 -7.20 12.87
N SER A 297 24.13 -6.19 12.01
CA SER A 297 25.34 -5.38 11.93
C SER A 297 25.00 -3.91 12.07
N ALA A 298 25.79 -3.20 12.89
CA ALA A 298 25.72 -1.75 12.95
C ALA A 298 26.20 -1.12 11.62
N PRO A 299 25.63 0.02 11.21
CA PRO A 299 24.58 0.79 11.91
C PRO A 299 23.13 0.34 11.58
N THR A 300 22.94 -0.63 10.70
CA THR A 300 21.63 -0.95 10.12
C THR A 300 20.72 -1.77 11.03
N ASN A 301 21.28 -2.60 11.91
CA ASN A 301 20.52 -3.42 12.87
C ASN A 301 19.56 -2.56 13.70
N LYS A 302 20.07 -1.50 14.34
CA LYS A 302 19.29 -0.60 15.17
C LYS A 302 18.14 0.02 14.39
N PHE A 303 18.46 0.65 13.28
CA PHE A 303 17.52 1.34 12.40
C PHE A 303 16.39 0.44 11.90
N LEU A 304 16.69 -0.82 11.58
CA LEU A 304 15.71 -1.78 11.07
C LEU A 304 14.87 -2.42 12.18
N LEU A 305 15.46 -2.65 13.35
CA LEU A 305 14.80 -3.35 14.45
C LEU A 305 14.04 -2.41 15.40
N SER A 306 14.22 -1.07 15.31
CA SER A 306 13.53 -0.10 16.17
C SER A 306 12.02 -0.34 16.26
N GLY A 307 11.32 -0.35 15.12
CA GLY A 307 9.87 -0.53 15.12
C GLY A 307 9.41 -1.90 15.61
N PHE A 308 10.22 -2.94 15.38
CA PHE A 308 9.94 -4.29 15.86
C PHE A 308 10.00 -4.34 17.39
N ILE A 309 11.07 -3.81 17.97
CA ILE A 309 11.29 -3.82 19.44
C ILE A 309 10.33 -2.87 20.16
N GLU A 310 10.08 -1.69 19.59
CA GLU A 310 9.11 -0.73 20.12
C GLU A 310 7.71 -1.33 20.23
N LYS A 311 7.25 -2.02 19.18
CA LYS A 311 5.96 -2.72 19.19
C LYS A 311 5.98 -3.91 20.17
N SER A 312 7.08 -4.68 20.25
CA SER A 312 7.12 -5.89 21.09
C SER A 312 7.11 -5.60 22.58
N ARG A 313 7.67 -4.45 22.98
CA ARG A 313 7.71 -4.04 24.39
C ARG A 313 6.62 -3.05 24.76
N GLY A 314 6.20 -2.20 23.82
CA GLY A 314 5.22 -1.16 24.06
C GLY A 314 3.78 -1.65 24.11
N ASP A 315 3.52 -2.79 23.47
CA ASP A 315 2.17 -3.33 23.32
C ASP A 315 2.18 -4.82 23.65
N PRO A 316 1.97 -5.20 24.93
CA PRO A 316 2.00 -6.60 25.37
C PRO A 316 0.91 -7.47 24.72
N GLU A 317 -0.16 -6.87 24.22
CA GLU A 317 -1.24 -7.55 23.49
C GLU A 317 -1.00 -7.56 21.97
N ALA A 318 0.07 -6.95 21.48
CA ALA A 318 0.38 -6.91 20.05
C ALA A 318 0.66 -8.32 19.51
N ASP A 319 -0.11 -8.67 18.48
CA ASP A 319 0.15 -9.85 17.67
C ASP A 319 1.28 -9.55 16.66
N PHE A 320 2.37 -10.33 16.74
CA PHE A 320 3.49 -10.28 15.82
C PHE A 320 3.32 -11.31 14.70
N GLY A 321 3.08 -10.80 13.49
CA GLY A 321 2.72 -11.59 12.34
C GLY A 321 3.77 -11.62 11.24
N LEU A 322 3.44 -12.33 10.15
CA LEU A 322 4.26 -12.33 8.94
C LEU A 322 4.41 -10.93 8.34
N VAL A 323 3.40 -10.07 8.54
CA VAL A 323 3.40 -8.69 8.06
C VAL A 323 4.54 -7.87 8.66
N ASP A 324 4.82 -8.01 9.96
CA ASP A 324 5.90 -7.28 10.64
C ASP A 324 7.29 -7.71 10.14
N ILE A 325 7.47 -9.03 9.94
CA ILE A 325 8.71 -9.60 9.36
C ILE A 325 8.89 -9.11 7.92
N TYR A 326 7.82 -9.15 7.13
CA TYR A 326 7.83 -8.70 5.75
C TYR A 326 8.20 -7.21 5.65
N GLY A 327 7.60 -6.37 6.49
CA GLY A 327 7.93 -4.94 6.58
C GLY A 327 9.39 -4.68 6.93
N THR A 328 9.94 -5.45 7.88
CA THR A 328 11.37 -5.38 8.24
C THR A 328 12.29 -5.75 7.07
N LEU A 329 11.96 -6.82 6.33
CA LEU A 329 12.74 -7.24 5.16
C LEU A 329 12.62 -6.24 3.99
N LEU A 330 11.44 -5.66 3.79
CA LEU A 330 11.23 -4.56 2.85
C LEU A 330 12.10 -3.35 3.23
N ALA A 331 12.08 -2.94 4.50
CA ALA A 331 12.92 -1.84 4.98
C ALA A 331 14.41 -2.14 4.80
N ALA A 332 14.85 -3.35 5.12
CA ALA A 332 16.24 -3.77 4.92
C ALA A 332 16.64 -3.62 3.45
N ARG A 333 15.73 -3.93 2.51
CA ARG A 333 15.99 -3.80 1.08
C ARG A 333 15.90 -2.35 0.58
N LEU A 334 14.85 -1.62 0.97
CA LEU A 334 14.44 -0.34 0.41
C LEU A 334 14.98 0.87 1.17
N LEU A 335 15.11 0.82 2.50
CA LEU A 335 15.50 1.98 3.33
C LEU A 335 16.99 2.01 3.69
N VAL A 336 17.75 0.97 3.34
CA VAL A 336 19.22 0.98 3.54
C VAL A 336 19.91 1.34 2.22
N PRO A 337 20.83 2.34 2.19
CA PRO A 337 21.57 2.71 0.99
C PRO A 337 22.64 1.68 0.61
N LYS A 338 23.13 1.75 -0.63
CA LYS A 338 24.34 1.02 -1.02
C LYS A 338 25.51 1.50 -0.15
N GLY A 339 26.25 0.58 0.47
CA GLY A 339 27.33 0.90 1.40
C GLY A 339 26.93 0.90 2.88
N GLU A 340 25.62 0.83 3.20
CA GLU A 340 25.10 0.47 4.54
C GLU A 340 25.39 1.47 5.68
N LEU A 341 25.93 2.66 5.39
CA LEU A 341 26.30 3.66 6.41
C LEU A 341 25.39 4.90 6.48
N GLU A 342 24.91 5.41 5.34
CA GLU A 342 24.17 6.68 5.26
C GLU A 342 22.66 6.53 5.60
N ILE A 343 22.35 5.99 6.78
CA ILE A 343 20.96 5.88 7.28
C ILE A 343 20.57 7.11 8.10
N ASP A 344 19.32 7.55 7.98
CA ASP A 344 18.78 8.72 8.70
C ASP A 344 17.55 8.30 9.53
N PRO A 345 17.63 8.28 10.88
CA PRO A 345 16.51 7.94 11.76
C PRO A 345 15.25 8.77 11.52
N MET A 346 15.37 9.98 10.96
CA MET A 346 14.22 10.81 10.62
C MET A 346 13.36 10.19 9.51
N ASP A 347 13.91 9.27 8.72
CA ASP A 347 13.19 8.53 7.68
C ASP A 347 12.32 7.39 8.24
N LEU A 348 12.29 7.19 9.56
CA LEU A 348 11.51 6.12 10.18
C LEU A 348 10.07 6.52 10.56
N LYS A 349 9.65 7.77 10.35
CA LYS A 349 8.29 8.25 10.71
C LYS A 349 7.63 8.96 9.54
N ILE A 350 6.32 8.76 9.36
CA ILE A 350 5.54 9.46 8.33
C ILE A 350 5.32 10.91 8.75
N SER A 351 5.11 11.19 10.05
CA SER A 351 4.97 12.57 10.54
C SER A 351 6.20 13.43 10.25
N ASN A 352 7.40 12.85 10.24
CA ASN A 352 8.65 13.56 9.91
C ASN A 352 8.70 14.06 8.46
N GLN A 353 7.81 13.60 7.58
CA GLN A 353 7.75 14.07 6.19
C GLN A 353 7.19 15.50 6.08
N ARG A 354 6.57 16.02 7.16
CA ARG A 354 6.16 17.42 7.31
C ARG A 354 7.26 18.42 6.95
N ARG A 355 8.54 18.08 7.21
CA ARG A 355 9.71 18.90 6.82
C ARG A 355 9.80 19.19 5.32
N TYR A 356 9.10 18.42 4.48
CA TYR A 356 9.06 18.58 3.03
C TYR A 356 7.75 19.19 2.52
N ILE A 357 6.68 19.19 3.33
CA ILE A 357 5.34 19.58 2.86
C ILE A 357 4.75 20.79 3.59
N ASP A 358 5.15 21.12 4.81
CA ASP A 358 4.53 22.22 5.60
C ASP A 358 4.66 23.59 4.88
N SER A 359 5.71 23.78 4.07
CA SER A 359 5.90 24.97 3.24
C SER A 359 5.17 24.93 1.90
N GLY A 360 4.47 23.84 1.57
CA GLY A 360 3.79 23.66 0.29
C GLY A 360 4.73 23.35 -0.89
N LEU A 361 6.01 23.04 -0.67
CA LEU A 361 6.98 22.79 -1.74
C LEU A 361 6.71 21.50 -2.54
N HIS A 362 6.13 20.48 -1.90
CA HIS A 362 5.79 19.20 -2.52
C HIS A 362 4.31 18.88 -2.30
N PRO A 363 3.68 18.06 -3.18
CA PRO A 363 2.33 17.58 -2.93
C PRO A 363 2.27 16.76 -1.63
N MET A 364 1.14 16.77 -0.93
CA MET A 364 0.99 15.99 0.29
C MET A 364 0.79 14.50 -0.04
N PRO A 365 1.59 13.58 0.52
CA PRO A 365 1.38 12.15 0.34
C PRO A 365 0.23 11.64 1.19
N ILE A 366 -0.60 10.79 0.59
CA ILE A 366 -1.64 10.01 1.25
C ILE A 366 -1.29 8.53 1.08
N TYR A 367 -1.12 7.85 2.19
CA TYR A 367 -0.90 6.41 2.25
C TYR A 367 -2.22 5.72 2.59
N THR A 368 -2.44 4.53 2.03
CA THR A 368 -3.72 3.84 2.19
C THR A 368 -3.54 2.43 2.74
N MET A 369 -4.54 2.02 3.52
CA MET A 369 -4.71 0.65 4.01
C MET A 369 -6.21 0.39 4.23
N VAL A 370 -6.56 -0.87 4.43
CA VAL A 370 -7.95 -1.27 4.68
C VAL A 370 -8.07 -2.20 5.88
N ARG A 371 -9.25 -2.19 6.48
CA ARG A 371 -9.68 -3.18 7.47
C ARG A 371 -10.87 -3.95 6.90
N HIS A 372 -10.83 -5.27 6.99
CA HIS A 372 -11.96 -6.12 6.63
C HIS A 372 -12.87 -6.31 7.84
N GLU A 373 -14.12 -5.84 7.77
CA GLU A 373 -15.11 -6.10 8.83
C GLU A 373 -15.82 -7.43 8.56
N ILE A 374 -15.81 -8.32 9.56
CA ILE A 374 -16.55 -9.58 9.55
C ILE A 374 -17.54 -9.55 10.72
N PRO A 375 -18.86 -9.46 10.46
CA PRO A 375 -19.88 -9.40 11.51
C PRO A 375 -19.82 -10.60 12.48
N PRO A 376 -20.05 -10.37 13.78
CA PRO A 376 -19.92 -11.41 14.81
C PRO A 376 -20.91 -12.58 14.67
N GLU A 377 -22.06 -12.40 14.02
CA GLU A 377 -23.08 -13.45 13.81
C GLU A 377 -22.58 -14.62 12.93
N HIS A 378 -21.46 -14.42 12.23
CA HIS A 378 -20.91 -15.38 11.27
C HIS A 378 -19.58 -16.02 11.71
N LYS A 379 -19.09 -15.76 12.93
CA LYS A 379 -17.81 -16.33 13.40
C LYS A 379 -17.90 -17.78 13.88
N ASP A 380 -19.06 -18.24 14.37
CA ASP A 380 -19.16 -19.51 15.13
C ASP A 380 -20.21 -20.53 14.63
N LYS A 381 -20.90 -20.30 13.50
CA LYS A 381 -21.86 -21.28 12.95
C LYS A 381 -21.68 -21.47 11.44
N PRO A 382 -21.24 -22.64 10.95
CA PRO A 382 -21.45 -22.99 9.55
C PRO A 382 -22.96 -23.11 9.34
N ILE A 383 -23.53 -22.24 8.50
CA ILE A 383 -24.96 -22.25 8.19
C ILE A 383 -25.19 -23.44 7.24
N PRO A 384 -26.03 -24.44 7.61
CA PRO A 384 -26.40 -25.52 6.71
C PRO A 384 -27.03 -24.95 5.43
N SER A 385 -26.67 -25.50 4.26
CA SER A 385 -27.12 -25.01 2.94
C SER A 385 -28.63 -24.98 2.74
N GLU A 386 -29.41 -25.65 3.61
CA GLU A 386 -30.86 -25.77 3.51
C GLU A 386 -31.63 -24.66 4.26
N GLU A 387 -30.98 -23.88 5.13
CA GLU A 387 -31.62 -22.78 5.90
C GLU A 387 -31.22 -21.37 5.41
N ARG A 388 -30.62 -21.27 4.23
CA ARG A 388 -30.35 -19.98 3.59
C ARG A 388 -31.66 -19.36 3.10
N SER A 389 -32.24 -18.45 3.87
CA SER A 389 -33.23 -17.52 3.34
C SER A 389 -32.53 -16.51 2.40
N GLU A 390 -33.15 -16.18 1.28
CA GLU A 390 -32.65 -15.19 0.32
C GLU A 390 -32.36 -13.82 0.98
N GLU A 391 -33.11 -13.48 2.05
CA GLU A 391 -32.89 -12.30 2.88
C GLU A 391 -31.56 -12.36 3.68
N LEU A 392 -31.15 -13.53 4.17
CA LEU A 392 -29.89 -13.71 4.91
C LEU A 392 -28.69 -13.69 3.96
N GLU A 393 -28.84 -14.20 2.73
CA GLU A 393 -27.83 -14.07 1.68
C GLU A 393 -27.67 -12.62 1.20
N GLN A 394 -28.77 -11.87 1.07
CA GLN A 394 -28.72 -10.44 0.78
C GLN A 394 -28.09 -9.66 1.92
N GLN A 395 -28.47 -9.93 3.18
CA GLN A 395 -27.85 -9.29 4.35
C GLN A 395 -26.35 -9.62 4.48
N THR A 396 -25.94 -10.87 4.22
CA THR A 396 -24.53 -11.30 4.29
C THR A 396 -23.68 -10.65 3.19
N LYS A 397 -24.20 -10.53 1.96
CA LYS A 397 -23.52 -9.79 0.87
C LYS A 397 -23.44 -8.29 1.14
N THR A 398 -24.34 -7.73 1.94
CA THR A 398 -24.26 -6.33 2.37
C THR A 398 -23.37 -6.08 3.60
N THR A 399 -22.88 -7.11 4.30
CA THR A 399 -22.28 -6.94 5.64
C THR A 399 -20.79 -7.26 5.78
N SER A 400 -20.10 -7.77 4.74
CA SER A 400 -18.63 -7.74 4.69
C SER A 400 -18.15 -6.61 3.80
N TRP A 401 -17.57 -5.57 4.39
CA TRP A 401 -16.97 -4.46 3.63
C TRP A 401 -15.56 -4.13 4.13
N PHE A 402 -14.79 -3.48 3.26
CA PHE A 402 -13.51 -2.91 3.61
C PHE A 402 -13.71 -1.47 4.07
N SER A 403 -13.25 -1.15 5.28
CA SER A 403 -13.14 0.25 5.74
C SER A 403 -11.81 0.81 5.29
N TRP A 404 -11.83 1.98 4.65
CA TRP A 404 -10.62 2.64 4.14
C TRP A 404 -9.99 3.53 5.21
N TRP A 405 -8.68 3.44 5.30
CA TRP A 405 -7.87 4.22 6.22
C TRP A 405 -6.83 5.00 5.43
N GLU A 406 -6.76 6.29 5.70
CA GLU A 406 -5.76 7.17 5.12
C GLU A 406 -4.77 7.64 6.18
N ILE A 407 -3.50 7.76 5.77
CA ILE A 407 -2.45 8.38 6.56
C ILE A 407 -1.83 9.49 5.73
N SER A 408 -1.79 10.69 6.29
CA SER A 408 -0.96 11.79 5.81
C SER A 408 0.15 12.07 6.83
N PRO A 409 1.13 12.94 6.54
CA PRO A 409 2.07 13.40 7.58
C PRO A 409 1.40 14.16 8.74
N TYR A 410 0.13 14.55 8.61
CA TYR A 410 -0.62 15.27 9.64
C TYR A 410 -1.48 14.35 10.51
N ASN A 411 -2.31 13.51 9.88
CA ASN A 411 -3.28 12.67 10.58
C ASN A 411 -3.47 11.28 9.93
N VAL A 412 -3.95 10.36 10.75
CA VAL A 412 -4.54 9.08 10.38
C VAL A 412 -6.06 9.24 10.51
N TRP A 413 -6.82 8.92 9.48
CA TRP A 413 -8.27 9.13 9.49
C TRP A 413 -9.01 7.99 8.77
N CYS A 414 -10.23 7.72 9.24
CA CYS A 414 -11.12 6.70 8.66
C CYS A 414 -12.53 7.26 8.53
N GLU A 415 -13.09 7.19 7.32
CA GLU A 415 -14.40 7.77 7.00
C GLU A 415 -15.55 7.02 7.67
N GLU A 416 -15.47 5.69 7.77
CA GLU A 416 -16.53 4.89 8.40
C GLU A 416 -16.68 5.22 9.89
N ILE A 417 -15.59 5.63 10.54
CA ILE A 417 -15.60 6.12 11.93
C ILE A 417 -15.98 7.61 11.96
N GLY A 418 -15.60 8.39 10.95
CA GLY A 418 -15.74 9.85 10.98
C GLY A 418 -14.80 10.47 12.03
N ALA A 419 -13.63 9.87 12.22
CA ALA A 419 -12.67 10.28 13.22
C ALA A 419 -11.23 9.95 12.81
N GLY A 420 -10.28 10.65 13.45
CA GLY A 420 -8.86 10.45 13.23
C GLY A 420 -7.99 10.90 14.39
N ILE A 421 -6.70 10.61 14.28
CA ILE A 421 -5.67 10.96 15.26
C ILE A 421 -4.48 11.64 14.55
N PRO A 422 -3.66 12.42 15.25
CA PRO A 422 -2.40 12.89 14.68
C PRO A 422 -1.48 11.72 14.31
N THR A 423 -0.78 11.80 13.18
CA THR A 423 0.04 10.68 12.68
C THR A 423 1.14 10.27 13.65
N TRP A 424 1.74 11.24 14.35
CA TRP A 424 2.76 10.98 15.37
C TRP A 424 2.27 10.15 16.57
N SER A 425 0.95 9.99 16.73
CA SER A 425 0.34 9.20 17.80
C SER A 425 -0.08 7.78 17.37
N LEU A 426 0.10 7.43 16.09
CA LEU A 426 -0.20 6.11 15.58
C LEU A 426 0.62 5.05 16.33
N GLY A 427 -0.04 3.99 16.81
CA GLY A 427 0.57 2.93 17.61
C GLY A 427 0.39 3.06 19.11
N ARG A 428 -0.22 4.14 19.59
CA ARG A 428 -0.53 4.28 21.02
C ARG A 428 -1.84 3.60 21.38
N PRO A 429 -1.97 3.03 22.58
CA PRO A 429 -3.27 2.66 23.13
C PRO A 429 -4.13 3.91 23.36
N PHE A 430 -5.43 3.82 23.12
CA PHE A 430 -6.41 4.86 23.42
C PHE A 430 -7.57 4.28 24.24
N HIS A 431 -8.21 5.14 25.01
CA HIS A 431 -9.48 4.85 25.68
C HIS A 431 -10.34 6.11 25.69
N GLU A 432 -11.61 6.00 25.29
CA GLU A 432 -12.57 7.11 25.23
C GLU A 432 -12.05 8.35 24.46
N GLY A 433 -11.20 8.10 23.46
CA GLY A 433 -10.64 9.14 22.58
C GLY A 433 -9.40 9.85 23.12
N VAL A 434 -8.74 9.33 24.16
CA VAL A 434 -7.49 9.88 24.70
C VAL A 434 -6.40 8.82 24.72
N SER A 435 -5.19 9.17 24.25
CA SER A 435 -4.05 8.26 24.28
C SER A 435 -3.61 7.94 25.70
N GLN A 436 -3.32 6.68 25.99
CA GLN A 436 -2.89 6.23 27.30
C GLN A 436 -1.36 6.29 27.41
N PRO A 437 -0.79 6.78 28.53
CA PRO A 437 0.64 6.73 28.77
C PRO A 437 1.08 5.29 29.09
N GLY A 438 2.34 4.97 28.82
CA GLY A 438 2.98 3.74 29.23
C GLY A 438 3.34 3.73 30.73
N ALA A 439 3.94 2.63 31.19
CA ALA A 439 4.26 2.41 32.60
C ALA A 439 5.19 3.46 33.23
N ASN A 440 6.03 4.13 32.43
CA ASN A 440 6.93 5.20 32.87
C ASN A 440 6.30 6.61 32.78
N GLY A 441 5.01 6.71 32.45
CA GLY A 441 4.30 7.99 32.29
C GLY A 441 4.48 8.65 30.92
N LEU A 442 5.28 8.08 30.01
CA LEU A 442 5.45 8.54 28.63
C LEU A 442 4.66 7.65 27.68
N ALA A 443 4.13 8.23 26.61
CA ALA A 443 3.42 7.47 25.57
C ALA A 443 4.40 6.74 24.64
N LEU A 444 3.89 5.84 23.79
CA LEU A 444 4.70 5.19 22.76
C LEU A 444 5.04 6.16 21.62
N PRO A 445 6.23 6.02 20.99
CA PRO A 445 6.53 6.74 19.76
C PRO A 445 5.63 6.28 18.60
N GLU A 446 5.60 7.05 17.52
CA GLU A 446 4.91 6.68 16.28
C GLU A 446 5.39 5.33 15.74
N VAL A 447 4.46 4.49 15.26
CA VAL A 447 4.78 3.26 14.51
C VAL A 447 5.76 3.58 13.37
N ARG A 448 6.91 2.91 13.40
CA ARG A 448 7.96 3.17 12.42
C ARG A 448 7.57 2.70 11.02
N ILE A 449 8.05 3.42 10.00
CA ILE A 449 7.85 3.11 8.57
C ILE A 449 8.17 1.64 8.22
N PRO A 450 9.22 0.97 8.76
CA PRO A 450 9.42 -0.46 8.51
C PRO A 450 8.20 -1.35 8.77
N MET A 451 7.45 -1.10 9.86
CA MET A 451 6.22 -1.83 10.13
C MET A 451 5.13 -1.45 9.12
N MET A 452 5.00 -0.16 8.81
CA MET A 452 4.02 0.35 7.85
C MET A 452 4.25 -0.15 6.42
N LEU A 453 5.51 -0.33 5.98
CA LEU A 453 5.82 -0.94 4.67
C LEU A 453 5.22 -2.34 4.56
N GLY A 454 5.23 -3.09 5.66
CA GLY A 454 4.59 -4.39 5.77
C GLY A 454 3.07 -4.27 5.62
N VAL A 455 2.43 -3.39 6.40
CA VAL A 455 0.97 -3.14 6.32
C VAL A 455 0.57 -2.76 4.91
N PHE A 456 1.24 -1.76 4.32
CA PHE A 456 0.96 -1.28 2.98
C PHE A 456 1.10 -2.37 1.92
N GLY A 457 2.03 -3.31 2.09
CA GLY A 457 2.35 -4.36 1.10
C GLY A 457 1.79 -5.74 1.41
N SER A 458 0.90 -5.86 2.38
CA SER A 458 0.42 -7.13 2.92
C SER A 458 -0.70 -7.79 2.09
N ALA A 459 -0.73 -7.61 0.76
CA ALA A 459 -1.74 -8.21 -0.12
C ALA A 459 -1.85 -9.75 0.01
N PHE A 460 -0.78 -10.44 0.45
CA PHE A 460 -0.84 -11.88 0.78
C PHE A 460 -1.73 -12.21 2.00
N CYS A 461 -2.16 -11.21 2.78
CA CYS A 461 -3.21 -11.36 3.78
C CYS A 461 -4.60 -11.45 3.13
N ALA A 462 -4.69 -11.44 1.79
CA ALA A 462 -5.90 -11.70 1.04
C ALA A 462 -6.67 -12.91 1.58
N THR A 463 -7.99 -12.79 1.57
CA THR A 463 -8.87 -13.91 1.87
C THR A 463 -8.63 -15.01 0.82
N LEU A 464 -8.96 -16.27 1.14
CA LEU A 464 -8.74 -17.38 0.22
C LEU A 464 -9.41 -17.16 -1.16
N SER A 465 -10.55 -16.46 -1.21
CA SER A 465 -11.22 -16.12 -2.47
C SER A 465 -10.45 -15.08 -3.28
N HIS A 466 -9.86 -14.06 -2.64
CA HIS A 466 -9.03 -13.06 -3.30
C HIS A 466 -7.70 -13.63 -3.76
N TYR A 467 -7.02 -14.43 -2.93
CA TYR A 467 -5.80 -15.14 -3.32
C TYR A 467 -6.05 -16.03 -4.55
N TYR A 468 -7.18 -16.75 -4.57
CA TYR A 468 -7.59 -17.57 -5.70
C TYR A 468 -7.79 -16.75 -6.98
N LYS A 469 -8.48 -15.59 -6.91
CA LYS A 469 -8.69 -14.70 -8.07
C LYS A 469 -7.36 -14.19 -8.66
N GLU A 470 -6.41 -13.80 -7.83
CA GLU A 470 -5.10 -13.31 -8.27
C GLU A 470 -4.24 -14.39 -8.94
N ILE A 471 -4.28 -15.64 -8.45
CA ILE A 471 -3.51 -16.76 -9.03
C ILE A 471 -4.29 -17.51 -10.13
N ARG A 472 -5.58 -17.24 -10.30
CA ARG A 472 -6.46 -17.92 -11.28
C ARG A 472 -5.89 -17.94 -12.71
N PRO A 473 -5.29 -16.86 -13.24
CA PRO A 473 -4.71 -16.89 -14.59
C PRO A 473 -3.57 -17.92 -14.71
N VAL A 474 -2.79 -18.09 -13.65
CA VAL A 474 -1.70 -19.06 -13.56
C VAL A 474 -2.26 -20.48 -13.41
N ILE A 475 -3.30 -20.67 -12.58
CA ILE A 475 -3.93 -21.99 -12.36
C ILE A 475 -4.64 -22.49 -13.63
N LYS A 476 -5.34 -21.62 -14.37
CA LYS A 476 -6.01 -21.97 -15.63
C LYS A 476 -5.03 -22.44 -16.72
N GLY A 477 -3.77 -22.01 -16.66
CA GLY A 477 -2.72 -22.45 -17.58
C GLY A 477 -2.15 -23.85 -17.30
N ILE A 478 -2.51 -24.48 -16.17
CA ILE A 478 -2.02 -25.80 -15.78
C ILE A 478 -3.02 -26.88 -16.22
N THR A 479 -2.61 -27.73 -17.17
CA THR A 479 -3.42 -28.83 -17.69
C THR A 479 -3.85 -29.78 -16.56
N GLY A 480 -5.17 -29.99 -16.39
CA GLY A 480 -5.74 -30.89 -15.37
C GLY A 480 -6.37 -30.21 -14.15
N PHE A 481 -6.26 -28.88 -14.00
CA PHE A 481 -6.84 -28.13 -12.88
C PHE A 481 -8.24 -27.54 -13.14
N GLY A 482 -8.81 -27.74 -14.34
CA GLY A 482 -10.13 -27.19 -14.70
C GLY A 482 -11.29 -27.62 -13.78
N GLY A 483 -11.25 -28.85 -13.24
CA GLY A 483 -12.25 -29.34 -12.29
C GLY A 483 -12.17 -28.70 -10.90
N LEU A 484 -11.02 -28.10 -10.55
CA LEU A 484 -10.84 -27.36 -9.30
C LEU A 484 -11.41 -25.92 -9.41
N ASP A 485 -11.37 -25.31 -10.61
CA ASP A 485 -11.97 -23.98 -10.87
C ASP A 485 -13.49 -23.99 -10.67
N THR A 486 -14.17 -25.07 -11.08
CA THR A 486 -15.61 -25.26 -10.87
C THR A 486 -15.98 -25.54 -9.40
N LEU A 487 -15.12 -26.24 -8.66
CA LEU A 487 -15.35 -26.60 -7.25
C LEU A 487 -15.11 -25.43 -6.28
N LEU A 488 -14.12 -24.57 -6.58
CA LEU A 488 -13.77 -23.42 -5.75
C LEU A 488 -14.68 -22.22 -5.98
N SER A 489 -15.06 -21.93 -7.24
CA SER A 489 -16.06 -20.90 -7.55
C SER A 489 -17.43 -21.17 -6.90
N GLY A 490 -17.78 -22.45 -6.68
CA GLY A 490 -19.00 -22.84 -5.97
C GLY A 490 -18.97 -22.66 -4.44
N ARG A 491 -17.83 -22.25 -3.84
CA ARG A 491 -17.66 -22.03 -2.39
C ARG A 491 -17.10 -20.65 -2.03
N ASP A 492 -17.20 -19.69 -2.95
CA ASP A 492 -16.67 -18.33 -2.78
C ASP A 492 -17.19 -17.64 -1.50
N ASP A 493 -18.41 -17.97 -1.06
CA ASP A 493 -19.09 -17.38 0.11
C ASP A 493 -18.50 -17.76 1.48
N ASP A 494 -17.75 -18.87 1.59
CA ASP A 494 -17.06 -19.23 2.83
C ASP A 494 -15.59 -18.79 2.81
N LEU A 495 -15.00 -18.72 1.62
CA LEU A 495 -13.57 -18.42 1.41
C LEU A 495 -13.25 -16.93 1.59
N TYR A 496 -14.23 -16.02 1.46
CA TYR A 496 -13.99 -14.59 1.71
C TYR A 496 -13.84 -14.25 3.20
N LYS A 497 -14.26 -15.11 4.14
CA LYS A 497 -14.21 -14.82 5.58
C LYS A 497 -12.89 -15.22 6.24
N VAL A 498 -12.06 -15.98 5.53
CA VAL A 498 -10.85 -16.60 6.10
C VAL A 498 -9.62 -15.98 5.47
N HIS A 499 -8.84 -15.29 6.30
CA HIS A 499 -7.49 -14.85 5.99
C HIS A 499 -6.51 -15.97 6.37
N PRO A 500 -5.74 -16.55 5.44
CA PRO A 500 -4.72 -17.55 5.78
C PRO A 500 -3.56 -16.98 6.61
N ILE A 501 -3.32 -15.68 6.47
CA ILE A 501 -2.28 -14.92 7.14
C ILE A 501 -2.96 -13.72 7.79
N ASP A 502 -2.76 -13.59 9.10
CA ASP A 502 -3.41 -12.51 9.86
C ASP A 502 -2.85 -11.13 9.46
N PRO A 503 -3.74 -10.14 9.24
CA PRO A 503 -3.37 -8.74 9.08
C PRO A 503 -2.59 -8.19 10.28
N ALA A 504 -1.89 -7.07 10.07
CA ALA A 504 -1.17 -6.42 11.16
C ALA A 504 -2.11 -5.88 12.24
N ALA A 505 -1.79 -6.17 13.50
CA ALA A 505 -2.42 -5.53 14.64
C ALA A 505 -1.82 -4.15 14.89
N ILE A 506 -2.68 -3.13 14.97
CA ILE A 506 -2.35 -1.77 15.39
C ILE A 506 -3.34 -1.35 16.49
N PRO A 507 -2.90 -0.73 17.59
CA PRO A 507 -3.79 -0.22 18.63
C PRO A 507 -4.96 0.62 18.08
N ASN A 508 -6.14 0.35 18.60
CA ASN A 508 -7.37 0.94 18.12
C ASN A 508 -7.67 2.28 18.82
N PHE A 509 -7.60 3.38 18.08
CA PHE A 509 -7.90 4.69 18.66
C PHE A 509 -9.37 4.89 19.02
N ALA A 510 -10.28 4.09 18.44
CA ALA A 510 -11.72 4.24 18.61
C ALA A 510 -12.30 3.39 19.75
N LEU A 511 -11.44 2.74 20.55
CA LEU A 511 -11.85 1.97 21.72
C LEU A 511 -12.63 2.86 22.71
N GLY A 512 -13.84 2.41 23.09
CA GLY A 512 -14.70 3.15 24.02
C GLY A 512 -15.36 4.42 23.45
N LEU A 513 -15.42 4.59 22.13
CA LEU A 513 -16.09 5.74 21.50
C LEU A 513 -17.55 5.49 21.07
N ASP A 514 -18.19 4.46 21.62
CA ASP A 514 -19.59 4.16 21.32
C ASP A 514 -20.50 5.37 21.61
N GLY A 515 -21.43 5.66 20.69
CA GLY A 515 -22.32 6.82 20.74
C GLY A 515 -21.67 8.19 20.52
N ARG A 516 -20.36 8.27 20.25
CA ARG A 516 -19.63 9.54 20.02
C ARG A 516 -19.16 9.74 18.58
N VAL A 517 -19.04 8.67 17.80
CA VAL A 517 -18.57 8.69 16.41
C VAL A 517 -19.72 8.41 15.44
N SER A 518 -19.42 8.32 14.14
CA SER A 518 -20.43 8.09 13.10
C SER A 518 -21.29 6.85 13.37
N GLU A 519 -22.60 6.95 13.09
CA GLU A 519 -23.54 5.83 13.16
C GLU A 519 -23.18 4.68 12.19
N THR A 520 -22.39 4.99 11.15
CA THR A 520 -21.87 4.00 10.20
C THR A 520 -20.72 3.17 10.75
N CYS A 521 -20.18 3.52 11.93
CA CYS A 521 -19.03 2.84 12.51
C CYS A 521 -19.42 1.43 12.98
N PRO A 522 -18.71 0.37 12.55
CA PRO A 522 -18.97 -0.99 13.01
C PRO A 522 -18.82 -1.12 14.53
N LYS A 523 -19.82 -1.70 15.21
CA LYS A 523 -19.84 -1.85 16.66
C LYS A 523 -18.64 -2.61 17.23
N SER A 524 -18.07 -3.53 16.44
CA SER A 524 -16.88 -4.30 16.84
C SER A 524 -15.65 -3.42 17.11
N ILE A 525 -15.59 -2.23 16.50
CA ILE A 525 -14.50 -1.27 16.71
C ILE A 525 -14.53 -0.71 18.14
N PHE A 526 -15.67 -0.63 18.82
CA PHE A 526 -15.71 -0.05 20.16
C PHE A 526 -15.17 -0.96 21.26
N THR A 527 -15.06 -2.25 20.99
CA THR A 527 -14.63 -3.27 21.96
C THR A 527 -13.28 -3.90 21.63
N SER A 528 -12.83 -3.83 20.37
CA SER A 528 -11.55 -4.41 19.96
C SER A 528 -10.38 -3.53 20.40
N THR A 529 -9.41 -4.07 21.14
CA THR A 529 -8.21 -3.33 21.54
C THR A 529 -7.32 -2.99 20.34
N HIS A 530 -7.39 -3.79 19.28
CA HIS A 530 -6.58 -3.65 18.07
C HIS A 530 -7.41 -3.62 16.79
N LEU A 531 -6.94 -2.86 15.82
CA LEU A 531 -7.36 -2.86 14.44
C LEU A 531 -6.50 -3.86 13.66
N LYS A 532 -7.13 -4.63 12.77
CA LYS A 532 -6.47 -5.56 11.86
C LYS A 532 -6.40 -4.91 10.48
N LEU A 533 -5.25 -4.33 10.15
CA LEU A 533 -5.04 -3.49 8.97
C LEU A 533 -4.13 -4.18 7.95
N MET A 534 -4.44 -4.00 6.67
CA MET A 534 -3.72 -4.62 5.55
C MET A 534 -3.74 -3.76 4.29
N ASP A 535 -3.09 -4.28 3.24
CA ASP A 535 -2.95 -3.61 1.94
C ASP A 535 -4.31 -3.21 1.34
N ALA A 536 -4.44 -1.94 0.96
CA ALA A 536 -5.64 -1.40 0.32
C ALA A 536 -5.95 -2.03 -1.04
N GLY A 537 -4.95 -2.61 -1.71
CA GLY A 537 -5.12 -3.36 -2.96
C GLY A 537 -6.12 -4.52 -2.84
N MET A 538 -6.41 -4.97 -1.62
CA MET A 538 -7.46 -5.96 -1.36
C MET A 538 -8.89 -5.44 -1.61
N SER A 539 -9.11 -4.14 -1.48
CA SER A 539 -10.40 -3.50 -1.76
C SER A 539 -10.44 -2.88 -3.16
N ASN A 540 -9.46 -2.03 -3.47
CA ASN A 540 -9.30 -1.41 -4.78
C ASN A 540 -7.82 -1.11 -5.00
N ASN A 541 -7.29 -1.45 -6.16
CA ASN A 541 -5.90 -1.21 -6.45
C ASN A 541 -5.57 0.27 -6.76
N LEU A 542 -6.56 1.17 -6.82
CA LEU A 542 -6.40 2.62 -6.91
C LEU A 542 -6.92 3.33 -5.65
N PRO A 543 -6.19 4.31 -5.09
CA PRO A 543 -6.60 5.01 -3.87
C PRO A 543 -7.58 6.16 -4.18
N ILE A 544 -8.71 5.81 -4.78
CA ILE A 544 -9.73 6.79 -5.19
C ILE A 544 -10.47 7.35 -3.97
N TYR A 545 -10.85 6.47 -3.03
CA TYR A 545 -11.68 6.81 -1.87
C TYR A 545 -11.11 7.99 -1.05
N PRO A 546 -9.84 7.96 -0.62
CA PRO A 546 -9.28 9.07 0.15
C PRO A 546 -9.26 10.37 -0.66
N LEU A 547 -8.96 10.31 -1.96
CA LEU A 547 -8.89 11.49 -2.80
C LEU A 547 -10.25 12.18 -2.97
N LEU A 548 -11.36 11.45 -2.84
CA LEU A 548 -12.71 11.99 -2.91
C LEU A 548 -13.26 12.47 -1.56
N ARG A 549 -12.45 12.48 -0.50
CA ARG A 549 -12.86 12.99 0.82
C ARG A 549 -13.42 14.42 0.70
N PRO A 550 -14.59 14.71 1.31
CA PRO A 550 -15.15 16.06 1.32
C PRO A 550 -14.15 17.10 1.82
N GLY A 551 -14.13 18.24 1.14
CA GLY A 551 -13.21 19.34 1.42
C GLY A 551 -11.89 19.28 0.67
N ARG A 552 -11.50 18.15 0.03
CA ARG A 552 -10.31 18.15 -0.85
C ARG A 552 -10.56 18.83 -2.20
N ASP A 553 -11.80 18.78 -2.68
CA ASP A 553 -12.29 19.48 -3.88
C ASP A 553 -11.42 19.22 -5.12
N ILE A 554 -11.17 17.94 -5.42
CA ILE A 554 -10.36 17.54 -6.56
C ILE A 554 -11.09 17.90 -7.86
N ASP A 555 -10.42 18.68 -8.72
CA ASP A 555 -10.90 19.00 -10.07
C ASP A 555 -10.39 17.98 -11.10
N ILE A 556 -9.17 17.47 -10.89
CA ILE A 556 -8.50 16.52 -11.79
C ILE A 556 -7.84 15.40 -10.98
N LEU A 557 -8.19 14.16 -11.28
CA LEU A 557 -7.54 12.96 -10.75
C LEU A 557 -6.74 12.28 -11.86
N ILE A 558 -5.43 12.14 -11.65
CA ILE A 558 -4.51 11.50 -12.59
C ILE A 558 -4.05 10.17 -12.00
N ALA A 559 -4.49 9.07 -12.57
CA ALA A 559 -4.19 7.72 -12.09
C ALA A 559 -3.14 7.04 -12.97
N PHE A 560 -2.01 6.68 -12.38
CA PHE A 560 -0.99 5.82 -12.99
C PHE A 560 -1.21 4.39 -12.51
N ASP A 561 -1.62 3.53 -13.42
CA ASP A 561 -1.99 2.16 -13.10
C ASP A 561 -0.96 1.14 -13.63
N ALA A 562 -0.25 0.50 -12.71
CA ALA A 562 0.67 -0.60 -12.94
C ALA A 562 0.12 -1.96 -12.45
N SER A 563 -1.20 -2.13 -12.41
CA SER A 563 -1.84 -3.41 -12.03
C SER A 563 -1.48 -4.54 -13.01
N ALA A 564 -1.57 -5.79 -12.55
CA ALA A 564 -1.31 -6.95 -13.41
C ALA A 564 -2.50 -7.29 -14.33
N ASP A 565 -3.68 -6.79 -14.00
CA ASP A 565 -4.99 -7.15 -14.53
C ASP A 565 -5.68 -5.97 -15.23
N ILE A 566 -4.91 -4.98 -15.70
CA ILE A 566 -5.40 -3.75 -16.36
C ILE A 566 -6.45 -4.02 -17.45
N LYS A 567 -6.40 -5.15 -18.17
CA LYS A 567 -7.39 -5.47 -19.21
C LYS A 567 -8.62 -6.23 -18.68
N THR A 568 -8.52 -6.86 -17.53
CA THR A 568 -9.57 -7.74 -16.98
C THR A 568 -10.35 -7.11 -15.85
N GLU A 569 -9.72 -6.28 -15.03
CA GLU A 569 -10.35 -5.61 -13.87
C GLU A 569 -10.36 -4.10 -14.05
N ASN A 570 -11.55 -3.52 -13.97
CA ASN A 570 -11.76 -2.08 -14.11
C ASN A 570 -11.84 -1.43 -12.73
N TRP A 571 -10.67 -1.13 -12.16
CA TRP A 571 -10.52 -0.53 -10.83
C TRP A 571 -11.21 0.83 -10.67
N LEU A 572 -11.39 1.58 -11.77
CA LEU A 572 -12.14 2.84 -11.77
C LEU A 572 -13.64 2.59 -11.55
N SER A 573 -14.23 1.58 -12.21
CA SER A 573 -15.65 1.23 -12.02
C SER A 573 -15.98 0.73 -10.61
N VAL A 574 -15.00 0.19 -9.88
CA VAL A 574 -15.18 -0.22 -8.47
C VAL A 574 -15.54 0.99 -7.60
N ALA A 575 -15.11 2.20 -7.97
CA ALA A 575 -15.48 3.42 -7.26
C ALA A 575 -16.91 3.90 -7.54
N ASP A 576 -17.61 3.40 -8.58
CA ASP A 576 -18.98 3.83 -8.89
C ASP A 576 -19.95 3.53 -7.75
N GLY A 577 -19.81 2.35 -7.10
CA GLY A 577 -20.62 1.98 -5.95
C GLY A 577 -20.44 2.95 -4.78
N TYR A 578 -19.19 3.32 -4.50
CA TYR A 578 -18.84 4.28 -3.46
C TYR A 578 -19.38 5.67 -3.73
N VAL A 579 -19.15 6.17 -4.94
CA VAL A 579 -19.62 7.48 -5.41
C VAL A 579 -21.14 7.59 -5.29
N LYS A 580 -21.86 6.53 -5.71
CA LYS A 580 -23.33 6.46 -5.57
C LYS A 580 -23.75 6.46 -4.11
N GLN A 581 -23.17 5.59 -3.29
CA GLN A 581 -23.49 5.48 -1.87
C GLN A 581 -23.27 6.80 -1.12
N ARG A 582 -22.23 7.55 -1.49
CA ARG A 582 -21.81 8.79 -0.81
C ARG A 582 -22.30 10.06 -1.50
N SER A 583 -23.12 9.95 -2.54
CA SER A 583 -23.64 11.09 -3.31
C SER A 583 -22.53 12.06 -3.78
N ILE A 584 -21.37 11.51 -4.17
CA ILE A 584 -20.23 12.32 -4.62
C ILE A 584 -20.55 12.92 -6.00
N LYS A 585 -20.57 14.26 -6.06
CA LYS A 585 -20.92 15.00 -7.27
C LYS A 585 -19.76 15.04 -8.26
N GLY A 586 -20.09 15.00 -9.55
CA GLY A 586 -19.12 15.26 -10.62
C GLY A 586 -18.28 14.06 -11.05
N TRP A 587 -18.47 12.87 -10.48
CA TRP A 587 -17.80 11.66 -10.96
C TRP A 587 -18.27 11.24 -12.37
N PRO A 588 -17.38 10.74 -13.26
CA PRO A 588 -17.79 10.22 -14.57
C PRO A 588 -18.57 8.91 -14.45
N VAL A 589 -19.87 8.96 -14.77
CA VAL A 589 -20.75 7.78 -14.75
C VAL A 589 -20.36 6.82 -15.87
N GLY A 590 -20.27 5.52 -15.57
CA GLY A 590 -19.92 4.48 -16.55
C GLY A 590 -18.43 4.48 -16.91
N ILE A 591 -17.56 4.87 -15.97
CA ILE A 591 -16.12 4.97 -16.19
C ILE A 591 -15.45 3.60 -16.41
N GLY A 592 -14.46 3.64 -17.30
CA GLY A 592 -13.57 2.54 -17.65
C GLY A 592 -13.96 1.86 -18.97
N TRP A 593 -13.66 0.56 -19.10
CA TRP A 593 -13.73 -0.19 -20.36
C TRP A 593 -14.59 -1.45 -20.22
N PRO A 594 -15.17 -1.97 -21.32
CA PRO A 594 -15.94 -3.22 -21.27
C PRO A 594 -15.10 -4.36 -20.72
N ARG A 595 -15.69 -5.19 -19.87
CA ARG A 595 -15.08 -6.47 -19.50
C ARG A 595 -15.02 -7.30 -20.79
N GLY A 596 -13.85 -7.84 -21.12
CA GLY A 596 -13.71 -8.73 -22.28
C GLY A 596 -14.82 -9.77 -22.26
N SER A 597 -15.58 -9.87 -23.35
CA SER A 597 -16.86 -10.60 -23.41
C SER A 597 -16.75 -11.97 -22.75
N SER A 598 -17.59 -12.22 -21.75
CA SER A 598 -17.80 -13.57 -21.23
C SER A 598 -18.28 -14.49 -22.35
N ALA A 599 -18.04 -15.80 -22.24
CA ALA A 599 -18.59 -16.78 -23.19
C ALA A 599 -20.12 -16.67 -23.29
N GLU A 600 -20.78 -16.23 -22.21
CA GLU A 600 -22.22 -15.96 -22.14
C GLU A 600 -22.63 -14.73 -22.97
N GLU A 601 -21.86 -13.63 -22.95
CA GLU A 601 -22.12 -12.46 -23.81
C GLU A 601 -21.80 -12.72 -25.29
N GLN A 602 -20.80 -13.58 -25.58
CA GLN A 602 -20.60 -14.09 -26.94
C GLN A 602 -21.77 -14.95 -27.39
N THR A 603 -22.31 -15.80 -26.50
CA THR A 603 -23.48 -16.63 -26.79
C THR A 603 -24.74 -15.79 -26.99
N VAL A 604 -24.94 -14.72 -26.19
CA VAL A 604 -26.05 -13.76 -26.37
C VAL A 604 -25.88 -12.96 -27.67
N ARG A 605 -24.67 -12.50 -28.00
CA ARG A 605 -24.39 -11.84 -29.29
C ARG A 605 -24.59 -12.78 -30.47
N GLU A 606 -24.25 -14.05 -30.36
CA GLU A 606 -24.50 -15.08 -31.38
C GLU A 606 -25.99 -15.41 -31.51
N LEU A 607 -26.73 -15.45 -30.39
CA LEU A 607 -28.19 -15.62 -30.36
C LEU A 607 -28.93 -14.42 -30.95
N ASP A 608 -28.48 -13.19 -30.68
CA ASP A 608 -29.03 -11.96 -31.26
C ASP A 608 -28.67 -11.81 -32.74
N GLN A 609 -27.47 -12.26 -33.15
CA GLN A 609 -27.08 -12.36 -34.57
C GLN A 609 -27.92 -13.38 -35.33
N ALA A 610 -28.35 -14.47 -34.69
CA ALA A 610 -29.24 -15.46 -35.27
C ALA A 610 -30.69 -14.98 -35.46
N GLN A 611 -31.09 -13.85 -34.86
CA GLN A 611 -32.43 -13.25 -34.98
C GLN A 611 -32.54 -12.15 -36.05
N ALA A 612 -31.46 -11.81 -36.77
CA ALA A 612 -31.52 -10.80 -37.84
C ALA A 612 -32.22 -11.36 -39.09
N SER A 613 -33.36 -10.76 -39.46
CA SER A 613 -34.20 -11.21 -40.58
C SER A 613 -33.73 -10.76 -41.97
N THR A 614 -32.77 -9.83 -42.08
CA THR A 614 -32.28 -9.32 -43.37
C THR A 614 -30.76 -9.08 -43.41
N PRO A 615 -30.11 -9.24 -44.58
CA PRO A 615 -28.66 -9.02 -44.76
C PRO A 615 -28.20 -7.58 -44.49
N ASP A 616 -29.06 -6.59 -44.73
CA ASP A 616 -28.75 -5.18 -44.51
C ASP A 616 -28.79 -4.82 -43.02
N GLU A 617 -29.76 -5.34 -42.24
CA GLU A 617 -29.75 -5.20 -40.77
C GLU A 617 -28.54 -5.89 -40.14
N ALA A 618 -28.15 -7.06 -40.64
CA ALA A 618 -26.95 -7.74 -40.17
C ALA A 618 -25.69 -6.91 -40.45
N SER A 619 -25.58 -6.28 -41.62
CA SER A 619 -24.44 -5.45 -42.01
C SER A 619 -24.38 -4.13 -41.22
N GLN A 620 -25.54 -3.52 -40.95
CA GLN A 620 -25.66 -2.29 -40.17
C GLN A 620 -25.35 -2.55 -38.69
N ARG A 621 -25.85 -3.67 -38.13
CA ARG A 621 -25.52 -4.10 -36.76
C ARG A 621 -24.07 -4.58 -36.63
N VAL A 622 -23.47 -5.12 -37.68
CA VAL A 622 -22.01 -5.42 -37.72
C VAL A 622 -21.19 -4.13 -37.79
N ALA A 623 -21.67 -3.10 -38.47
CA ALA A 623 -21.03 -1.79 -38.47
C ALA A 623 -21.14 -1.11 -37.08
N GLU A 624 -22.30 -1.19 -36.43
CA GLU A 624 -22.52 -0.73 -35.04
C GLU A 624 -21.74 -1.58 -34.02
N ALA A 625 -21.65 -2.90 -34.20
CA ALA A 625 -20.82 -3.77 -33.37
C ALA A 625 -19.33 -3.52 -33.59
N LYS A 626 -18.92 -3.08 -34.80
CA LYS A 626 -17.54 -2.66 -35.09
C LYS A 626 -17.20 -1.29 -34.51
N THR A 627 -18.16 -0.36 -34.40
CA THR A 627 -17.93 0.91 -33.69
C THR A 627 -17.90 0.72 -32.17
N VAL A 628 -18.59 -0.29 -31.64
CA VAL A 628 -18.47 -0.76 -30.23
C VAL A 628 -17.23 -1.64 -30.00
N ALA A 629 -16.60 -2.18 -31.05
CA ALA A 629 -15.39 -2.99 -30.95
C ALA A 629 -14.07 -2.17 -30.96
N ASP A 630 -14.13 -0.86 -31.16
CA ASP A 630 -12.98 0.06 -31.11
C ASP A 630 -12.62 0.45 -29.65
N ASP A 631 -12.92 -0.43 -28.69
CA ASP A 631 -13.04 -0.14 -27.25
C ASP A 631 -11.85 -0.66 -26.42
N ASP A 632 -10.70 -0.84 -27.07
CA ASP A 632 -9.46 -1.23 -26.39
C ASP A 632 -8.87 -0.01 -25.63
N LEU A 633 -8.24 -0.29 -24.50
CA LEU A 633 -7.68 0.72 -23.61
C LEU A 633 -6.46 1.41 -24.26
N SER A 634 -6.47 2.75 -24.35
CA SER A 634 -5.34 3.53 -24.86
C SER A 634 -4.32 3.86 -23.77
N TYR A 635 -3.09 4.26 -24.16
CA TYR A 635 -2.01 4.64 -23.23
C TYR A 635 -2.35 5.81 -22.28
N CYS A 636 -3.33 6.62 -22.67
CA CYS A 636 -3.97 7.61 -21.82
C CYS A 636 -5.45 7.68 -22.20
N THR A 637 -6.32 7.68 -21.19
CA THR A 637 -7.77 7.86 -21.39
C THR A 637 -8.28 8.96 -20.46
N VAL A 638 -9.11 9.84 -20.97
CA VAL A 638 -9.72 10.94 -20.21
C VAL A 638 -11.23 10.76 -20.15
N TRP A 639 -11.77 10.76 -18.93
CA TRP A 639 -13.20 10.82 -18.67
C TRP A 639 -13.54 12.11 -17.94
N ILE A 640 -14.71 12.65 -18.25
CA ILE A 640 -15.21 13.87 -17.64
C ILE A 640 -16.60 13.61 -17.08
N GLY A 641 -16.77 13.87 -15.79
CA GLY A 641 -18.07 13.69 -15.15
C GLY A 641 -19.03 14.83 -15.44
N SER A 642 -20.32 14.57 -15.25
CA SER A 642 -21.38 15.57 -15.37
C SER A 642 -21.58 16.28 -14.03
N ALA A 643 -21.83 17.58 -14.04
CA ALA A 643 -22.18 18.33 -12.84
C ALA A 643 -23.66 18.14 -12.38
N THR A 644 -24.49 17.41 -13.14
CA THR A 644 -25.93 17.22 -12.86
C THR A 644 -26.24 15.93 -12.07
N GLU A 645 -27.16 16.02 -11.10
CA GLU A 645 -27.75 14.86 -10.40
C GLU A 645 -28.65 14.07 -11.38
N ARG A 646 -28.40 12.77 -11.54
CA ARG A 646 -29.35 11.85 -12.21
C ARG A 646 -29.98 10.94 -11.15
N SER A 647 -31.30 10.92 -11.11
CA SER A 647 -32.12 10.22 -10.11
C SER A 647 -32.82 8.96 -10.65
N THR A 648 -32.44 8.42 -11.81
CA THR A 648 -33.20 7.34 -12.47
C THR A 648 -32.32 6.16 -12.87
N ASP A 649 -32.70 4.97 -12.40
CA ASP A 649 -32.03 3.66 -12.61
C ASP A 649 -32.17 3.06 -14.02
N THR A 650 -32.80 3.74 -14.97
CA THR A 650 -33.36 3.11 -16.18
C THR A 650 -32.55 3.25 -17.48
N GLU A 651 -31.43 3.98 -17.52
CA GLU A 651 -30.61 4.09 -18.74
C GLU A 651 -29.20 3.52 -18.52
N GLN A 652 -28.78 2.57 -19.37
CA GLN A 652 -27.40 2.11 -19.42
C GLN A 652 -26.48 3.32 -19.71
N PRO A 653 -25.38 3.50 -18.94
CA PRO A 653 -24.60 4.72 -19.04
C PRO A 653 -23.81 4.76 -20.36
N ILE A 654 -24.09 5.78 -21.18
CA ILE A 654 -23.23 6.13 -22.32
C ILE A 654 -21.91 6.65 -21.74
N SER A 655 -20.80 5.98 -22.06
CA SER A 655 -19.45 6.35 -21.60
C SER A 655 -19.09 7.78 -22.00
N ASN A 656 -18.81 8.66 -21.03
CA ASN A 656 -18.32 10.03 -21.26
C ASN A 656 -16.81 10.08 -21.62
N ARG A 657 -16.29 9.06 -22.33
CA ARG A 657 -14.90 8.98 -22.77
C ARG A 657 -14.64 10.01 -23.86
N ILE A 658 -13.57 10.81 -23.69
CA ILE A 658 -13.20 11.84 -24.67
C ILE A 658 -12.21 11.27 -25.66
N ARG A 659 -12.53 11.39 -26.95
CA ARG A 659 -11.63 10.96 -28.02
C ARG A 659 -10.45 11.92 -28.12
N PRO A 660 -9.23 11.44 -28.47
CA PRO A 660 -8.05 12.30 -28.57
C PRO A 660 -8.23 13.54 -29.46
N ASP A 661 -9.10 13.48 -30.47
CA ASP A 661 -9.28 14.51 -31.49
C ASP A 661 -10.57 15.35 -31.35
N SER A 662 -11.38 15.14 -30.30
CA SER A 662 -12.60 15.94 -30.09
C SER A 662 -12.32 17.24 -29.33
N ASP A 663 -13.00 18.33 -29.71
CA ASP A 663 -13.05 19.56 -28.92
C ASP A 663 -13.63 19.24 -27.52
N LEU A 664 -12.87 19.55 -26.46
CA LEU A 664 -13.28 19.35 -25.07
C LEU A 664 -14.32 20.40 -24.67
N ASP A 665 -15.60 20.19 -24.98
CA ASP A 665 -16.67 20.96 -24.34
C ASP A 665 -16.87 20.47 -22.89
N ILE A 666 -16.36 21.26 -21.97
CA ILE A 666 -16.35 21.00 -20.52
C ILE A 666 -17.13 22.07 -19.75
N SER A 667 -18.02 22.77 -20.43
CA SER A 667 -18.76 23.89 -19.85
C SER A 667 -19.70 23.50 -18.70
N GLN A 668 -20.11 22.22 -18.62
CA GLN A 668 -20.98 21.67 -17.55
C GLN A 668 -20.37 20.46 -16.81
N SER A 669 -19.04 20.31 -16.85
CA SER A 669 -18.38 19.12 -16.30
C SER A 669 -18.07 19.18 -14.80
N GLY A 670 -17.98 18.01 -14.16
CA GLY A 670 -17.51 17.79 -12.80
C GLY A 670 -16.01 17.48 -12.71
N LEU A 671 -15.65 16.39 -12.03
CA LEU A 671 -14.30 15.84 -11.89
C LEU A 671 -13.81 15.28 -13.23
N ALA A 672 -12.57 15.60 -13.61
CA ALA A 672 -11.88 14.97 -14.72
C ALA A 672 -10.97 13.83 -14.22
N ILE A 673 -11.02 12.69 -14.88
CA ILE A 673 -10.18 11.53 -14.59
C ILE A 673 -9.28 11.27 -15.79
N ILE A 674 -7.96 11.31 -15.57
CA ILE A 674 -6.93 11.04 -16.56
C ILE A 674 -6.23 9.76 -16.12
N TYR A 675 -6.29 8.72 -16.95
CA TYR A 675 -5.83 7.40 -16.59
C TYR A 675 -4.73 6.92 -17.52
N PHE A 676 -3.61 6.53 -16.91
CA PHE A 676 -2.39 6.04 -17.54
C PHE A 676 -2.17 4.58 -17.17
N PRO A 677 -2.69 3.62 -17.95
CA PRO A 677 -2.36 2.21 -17.78
C PRO A 677 -0.95 1.91 -18.28
N LEU A 678 -0.21 1.08 -17.55
CA LEU A 678 1.07 0.52 -17.98
C LEU A 678 0.82 -0.58 -19.02
N LEU A 679 0.92 -0.21 -20.30
CA LEU A 679 0.63 -1.09 -21.43
C LEU A 679 1.89 -1.36 -22.26
N PRO A 680 2.01 -2.53 -22.91
CA PRO A 680 3.06 -2.77 -23.90
C PRO A 680 3.09 -1.64 -24.93
N ASN A 681 4.28 -1.14 -25.29
CA ASN A 681 4.43 0.00 -26.19
C ASN A 681 5.41 -0.33 -27.31
N ASP A 682 5.06 -0.01 -28.56
CA ASP A 682 5.89 -0.28 -29.74
C ASP A 682 7.28 0.40 -29.68
N LYS A 683 7.40 1.50 -28.92
CA LYS A 683 8.68 2.18 -28.68
C LYS A 683 9.62 1.39 -27.76
N VAL A 684 9.11 0.40 -27.03
CA VAL A 684 9.85 -0.47 -26.11
C VAL A 684 9.47 -1.94 -26.38
N PRO A 685 9.90 -2.50 -27.52
CA PRO A 685 9.46 -3.82 -27.95
C PRO A 685 9.96 -4.92 -27.00
N GLY A 686 9.14 -5.97 -26.83
CA GLY A 686 9.49 -7.17 -26.07
C GLY A 686 9.22 -7.10 -24.57
N ILE A 687 8.74 -5.95 -24.05
CA ILE A 687 8.34 -5.80 -22.65
C ILE A 687 6.82 -5.76 -22.56
N HIS A 688 6.26 -6.74 -21.84
CA HIS A 688 4.82 -6.91 -21.68
C HIS A 688 4.52 -7.02 -20.18
N PRO A 689 3.89 -6.00 -19.56
CA PRO A 689 3.62 -6.00 -18.11
C PRO A 689 2.84 -7.23 -17.62
N ASP A 690 2.00 -7.80 -18.48
CA ASP A 690 1.14 -8.97 -18.23
C ASP A 690 1.82 -10.32 -18.53
N LYS A 691 2.93 -10.33 -19.30
CA LYS A 691 3.58 -11.57 -19.78
C LYS A 691 5.04 -11.71 -19.39
N SER A 692 5.73 -10.62 -19.11
CA SER A 692 7.14 -10.63 -18.74
C SER A 692 7.28 -11.12 -17.30
N ASP A 693 7.93 -12.27 -17.09
CA ASP A 693 8.06 -12.94 -15.78
C ASP A 693 8.58 -12.01 -14.68
N PHE A 694 9.60 -11.20 -14.98
CA PHE A 694 10.19 -10.27 -14.01
C PHE A 694 9.25 -9.11 -13.65
N MET A 695 8.21 -8.86 -14.44
CA MET A 695 7.16 -7.89 -14.14
C MET A 695 6.01 -8.50 -13.33
N SER A 696 6.11 -9.74 -12.86
CA SER A 696 5.12 -10.31 -11.93
C SER A 696 5.03 -9.50 -10.63
N THR A 697 3.82 -9.38 -10.08
CA THR A 697 3.57 -8.69 -8.79
C THR A 697 4.34 -9.35 -7.64
N TRP A 698 4.63 -10.65 -7.76
CA TRP A 698 5.34 -11.45 -6.77
C TRP A 698 6.86 -11.50 -7.00
N ASN A 699 7.38 -10.79 -8.01
CA ASN A 699 8.81 -10.70 -8.23
C ASN A 699 9.44 -9.59 -7.36
N PHE A 700 10.39 -9.98 -6.52
CA PHE A 700 11.10 -9.10 -5.60
C PHE A 700 12.59 -8.91 -5.95
N ILE A 701 12.99 -9.23 -7.18
CA ILE A 701 14.36 -9.05 -7.68
C ILE A 701 14.31 -8.37 -9.04
N TYR A 702 15.03 -7.28 -9.19
CA TYR A 702 15.20 -6.62 -10.48
C TYR A 702 16.68 -6.34 -10.71
N THR A 703 17.19 -6.79 -11.86
CA THR A 703 18.46 -6.34 -12.40
C THR A 703 18.39 -4.85 -12.78
N PRO A 704 19.54 -4.15 -12.83
CA PRO A 704 19.58 -2.77 -13.33
C PRO A 704 18.96 -2.62 -14.74
N GLU A 705 19.19 -3.61 -15.60
CA GLU A 705 18.68 -3.65 -16.98
C GLU A 705 17.15 -3.80 -17.03
N GLU A 706 16.58 -4.68 -16.20
CA GLU A 706 15.12 -4.82 -16.06
C GLU A 706 14.49 -3.52 -15.52
N ILE A 707 15.16 -2.81 -14.60
CA ILE A 707 14.70 -1.50 -14.13
C ILE A 707 14.71 -0.49 -15.27
N ASP A 708 15.75 -0.50 -16.12
CA ASP A 708 15.81 0.35 -17.30
C ASP A 708 14.67 0.05 -18.28
N GLN A 709 14.33 -1.22 -18.47
CA GLN A 709 13.21 -1.64 -19.32
C GLN A 709 11.85 -1.14 -18.79
N VAL A 710 11.57 -1.32 -17.49
CA VAL A 710 10.32 -0.80 -16.90
C VAL A 710 10.27 0.72 -16.94
N THR A 711 11.41 1.38 -16.67
CA THR A 711 11.53 2.84 -16.71
C THR A 711 11.23 3.36 -18.11
N ALA A 712 11.81 2.74 -19.14
CA ALA A 712 11.59 3.10 -20.54
C ALA A 712 10.14 2.89 -20.96
N LEU A 713 9.51 1.77 -20.55
CA LEU A 713 8.11 1.49 -20.87
C LEU A 713 7.17 2.55 -20.27
N ALA A 714 7.33 2.83 -18.97
CA ALA A 714 6.52 3.84 -18.28
C ALA A 714 6.72 5.24 -18.87
N GLN A 715 7.95 5.58 -19.29
CA GLN A 715 8.25 6.83 -19.99
C GLN A 715 7.54 6.89 -21.36
N ALA A 716 7.57 5.79 -22.12
CA ALA A 716 6.91 5.72 -23.41
C ALA A 716 5.39 5.88 -23.27
N ASN A 717 4.75 5.18 -22.31
CA ASN A 717 3.31 5.34 -22.07
C ASN A 717 2.94 6.77 -21.62
N PHE A 718 3.73 7.40 -20.75
CA PHE A 718 3.48 8.78 -20.35
C PHE A 718 3.54 9.75 -21.54
N GLU A 719 4.53 9.58 -22.42
CA GLU A 719 4.73 10.46 -23.58
C GLU A 719 3.54 10.42 -24.55
N GLU A 720 2.94 9.24 -24.76
CA GLU A 720 1.72 9.10 -25.58
C GLU A 720 0.53 9.93 -25.03
N GLY A 721 0.43 10.06 -23.71
CA GLY A 721 -0.66 10.79 -23.04
C GLY A 721 -0.35 12.23 -22.65
N ARG A 722 0.88 12.70 -22.87
CA ARG A 722 1.38 13.98 -22.33
C ARG A 722 0.56 15.18 -22.81
N GLU A 723 0.38 15.31 -24.12
CA GLU A 723 -0.35 16.44 -24.70
C GLU A 723 -1.85 16.40 -24.40
N GLN A 724 -2.45 15.21 -24.39
CA GLN A 724 -3.85 15.05 -23.99
C GLN A 724 -4.07 15.48 -22.53
N THR A 725 -3.14 15.14 -21.65
CA THR A 725 -3.16 15.56 -20.24
C THR A 725 -3.05 17.08 -20.11
N LYS A 726 -2.09 17.70 -20.81
CA LYS A 726 -1.91 19.16 -20.80
C LYS A 726 -3.16 19.89 -21.31
N ARG A 727 -3.79 19.38 -22.38
CA ARG A 727 -5.07 19.91 -22.89
C ARG A 727 -6.19 19.80 -21.87
N CYS A 728 -6.33 18.67 -21.19
CA CYS A 728 -7.35 18.49 -20.15
C CYS A 728 -7.14 19.47 -18.99
N VAL A 729 -5.91 19.61 -18.48
CA VAL A 729 -5.58 20.57 -17.41
C VAL A 729 -5.90 22.00 -17.83
N LYS A 730 -5.51 22.39 -19.05
CA LYS A 730 -5.81 23.72 -19.59
C LYS A 730 -7.31 23.98 -19.66
N ALA A 731 -8.06 23.01 -20.17
CA ALA A 731 -9.50 23.14 -20.30
C ALA A 731 -10.13 23.36 -18.91
N ILE A 732 -9.81 22.54 -17.92
CA ILE A 732 -10.37 22.68 -16.56
C ILE A 732 -10.01 24.05 -15.93
N TYR A 733 -8.79 24.54 -16.13
CA TYR A 733 -8.41 25.90 -15.75
C TYR A 733 -9.29 26.97 -16.41
N GLU A 734 -9.48 26.90 -17.74
CA GLU A 734 -10.33 27.84 -18.49
C GLU A 734 -11.80 27.80 -18.02
N ARG A 735 -12.31 26.63 -17.66
CA ARG A 735 -13.64 26.46 -17.05
C ARG A 735 -13.73 27.18 -15.71
N LYS A 736 -12.79 26.94 -14.79
CA LYS A 736 -12.79 27.61 -13.47
C LYS A 736 -12.73 29.12 -13.61
N LYS A 737 -11.87 29.62 -14.51
CA LYS A 737 -11.79 31.04 -14.87
C LYS A 737 -13.12 31.60 -15.37
N LYS A 738 -13.80 30.90 -16.28
CA LYS A 738 -15.11 31.31 -16.79
C LYS A 738 -16.18 31.36 -15.68
N LEU A 739 -16.20 30.37 -14.79
CA LEU A 739 -17.15 30.32 -13.67
C LEU A 739 -16.92 31.45 -12.67
N ARG A 740 -15.66 31.75 -12.33
CA ARG A 740 -15.31 32.88 -11.47
C ARG A 740 -15.78 34.20 -12.07
N LEU A 741 -15.42 34.49 -13.33
CA LEU A 741 -15.81 35.73 -14.01
C LEU A 741 -17.33 35.88 -14.07
N ALA A 742 -18.07 34.80 -14.35
CA ALA A 742 -19.53 34.84 -14.34
C ALA A 742 -20.11 35.17 -12.97
N LYS A 743 -19.52 34.63 -11.89
CA LYS A 743 -19.92 34.92 -10.50
C LYS A 743 -19.62 36.37 -10.13
N GLU A 744 -18.44 36.89 -10.46
CA GLU A 744 -18.06 38.29 -10.25
C GLU A 744 -19.02 39.25 -10.98
N ASP A 745 -19.36 38.95 -12.24
CA ASP A 745 -20.34 39.71 -13.02
C ASP A 745 -21.74 39.71 -12.39
N GLU A 746 -22.17 38.58 -11.81
CA GLU A 746 -23.45 38.46 -11.13
C GLU A 746 -23.48 39.25 -9.82
N GLU A 747 -22.41 39.16 -9.02
CA GLU A 747 -22.25 39.92 -7.78
C GLU A 747 -22.25 41.43 -8.05
N GLU A 748 -21.57 41.89 -9.10
CA GLU A 748 -21.57 43.30 -9.50
C GLU A 748 -22.95 43.76 -9.97
N LYS A 749 -23.67 42.93 -10.75
CA LYS A 749 -25.07 43.20 -11.11
C LYS A 749 -25.97 43.28 -9.88
N GLU A 750 -25.77 42.42 -8.88
CA GLU A 750 -26.55 42.43 -7.65
C GLU A 750 -26.26 43.68 -6.81
N LYS A 751 -24.98 44.05 -6.64
CA LYS A 751 -24.57 45.30 -5.97
C LYS A 751 -25.19 46.51 -6.68
N TRP A 752 -25.20 46.52 -8.01
CA TRP A 752 -25.83 47.57 -8.81
C TRP A 752 -27.35 47.62 -8.56
N ARG A 753 -28.06 46.49 -8.60
CA ARG A 753 -29.49 46.40 -8.28
C ARG A 753 -29.80 46.90 -6.86
N ARG A 754 -28.96 46.57 -5.86
CA ARG A 754 -29.12 47.02 -4.47
C ARG A 754 -28.92 48.54 -4.34
N ARG A 755 -27.92 49.13 -5.01
CA ARG A 755 -27.71 50.59 -5.04
C ARG A 755 -28.89 51.34 -5.67
N PHE A 756 -29.47 50.82 -6.75
CA PHE A 756 -30.64 51.46 -7.38
C PHE A 756 -31.93 51.31 -6.58
N LYS A 757 -32.13 50.19 -5.87
CA LYS A 757 -33.24 50.06 -4.91
C LYS A 757 -33.08 50.99 -3.70
N GLY A 758 -31.86 51.13 -3.16
CA GLY A 758 -31.60 52.05 -2.05
C GLY A 758 -31.80 53.54 -2.39
N ASN A 759 -31.55 53.95 -3.63
CA ASN A 759 -31.83 55.32 -4.08
C ASN A 759 -33.31 55.57 -4.42
N ALA A 760 -34.10 54.53 -4.73
CA ALA A 760 -35.54 54.67 -4.97
C ALA A 760 -36.33 54.98 -3.68
N ASP A 761 -35.85 54.52 -2.53
CA ASP A 761 -36.46 54.82 -1.22
C ASP A 761 -36.08 56.21 -0.67
N HIS A 762 -35.12 56.92 -1.27
CA HIS A 762 -34.77 58.31 -0.93
C HIS A 762 -35.56 59.36 -1.73
N PHE A 763 -36.34 58.93 -2.73
CA PHE A 763 -37.19 59.80 -3.57
C PHE A 763 -38.69 59.59 -3.34
N ARG A 764 -39.09 58.93 -2.24
CA ARG A 764 -40.48 58.76 -1.81
C ARG A 764 -40.84 59.60 -0.61
#